data_AF-A0AAX4KDM6-F1
#
_entry.id   AF-A0AAX4KDM6-F1
#
_cell.length_a   1.000
_cell.length_b   1.000
_cell.length_c   1.000
_cell.angle_alpha   90.00
_cell.angle_beta   90.00
_cell.angle_gamma   90.00
#
_symmetry.space_group_name_H-M   'P 1'
#
loop_
_entity.id
_entity.type
_entity.pdbx_description
1 polymer ?
#
loop_
_entity_poly.entity_id
_entity_poly.type
_entity_poly.pdbx_seq_one_letter_code
_entity_poly.pdbx_strand_id
1 'polypeptide(L)'
;MGDAQVKNNIVKKQKRVVQSDDEEDEQPVNGASSSKEATYSSQPDKKSTEESSPPHKKPKTSPEKIASIFAPAPKKVEKPKSSSEPSKSTSSSTGKEKSIENGKDGGKPIASIFAKAFSSKSKVKEEAREDADVDMERGSPTNDDEGEEELEEEDEEDEQEEAAAVKLASIFTKNHKSVPVADKGWKDGEAVPYAALVSTFEKIEATTKRLEILELLTQFFLVVAKRDTAKQAKDSNLLKVVYLCINRLCPDYMGIELGIGETLLIKAIAESTGRATTKIKEDLRKEGDLGKVAMNSRNTQPTMFKPKALTVPYVFQNLTEIAKATGNASQAKKVGIIKKLLAACQGNEAKFIVRSLEGKLRIGLADKTLVVALAHAIVLKTMGNKKIPHDKLAAKLEEGAEIVKSVYSELPNYDLVIPALLEVGVEGLKERCKLTPGVPLKPMLAKPTKAIGEVLDRFEGKEFTCEYKYDGERAQVHLLEDGSIAVFSRNSENMSAKYPDLVQQVPRAIKPSVKSFVIDAEAVAYDLETKKILPFQDLSRRKRKDVKAEDITVRVHLFAFDLLYLNGESLLTKELKERRTLLQEHFQPVESEFAFAESSDSQSTEEIAAFLEESVKDGCEGLMVKMLTTANSTYEPSRRSMNWLKLKKDYLSGVGDSLDLVVVGAYHGKGKRTAVYGAFLLACYDQDSENFQTICKIGTGFSEEFLSQSYEILKPLEIETVRNDIETGNAKPDVWFEPKIVWEVLTADLSLSPVYAAAHGLVDSRGISLRFPRFIKIRDDKSADEATSSEQVSEFYQRQVTAGGKKGGGGGEDDFW
;
A
#
# COMPACT_ATOMS: atom_id res chain seq x y z
N MET A 1 35.20 62.97 -15.83
CA MET A 1 35.26 63.84 -17.03
C MET A 1 34.67 63.02 -18.18
N GLY A 2 33.55 63.40 -18.79
CA GLY A 2 32.62 64.49 -18.49
C GLY A 2 31.29 64.32 -19.27
N ASP A 3 30.27 65.09 -18.86
CA ASP A 3 29.05 65.53 -19.58
C ASP A 3 28.20 64.48 -20.37
N ALA A 4 26.97 64.14 -19.95
CA ALA A 4 25.69 64.88 -19.99
C ALA A 4 24.88 64.59 -21.29
N GLN A 5 23.57 64.26 -21.23
CA GLN A 5 22.43 65.21 -21.13
C GLN A 5 21.10 64.47 -20.73
N VAL A 6 20.26 64.99 -19.81
CA VAL A 6 18.92 65.67 -20.02
C VAL A 6 17.71 64.74 -20.34
N LYS A 7 16.46 64.85 -19.81
CA LYS A 7 15.82 65.51 -18.62
C LYS A 7 14.35 64.99 -18.41
N ASN A 8 13.82 65.15 -17.19
CA ASN A 8 12.41 65.43 -16.77
C ASN A 8 11.20 64.55 -17.17
N ASN A 9 10.55 63.91 -16.18
CA ASN A 9 9.23 64.27 -15.55
C ASN A 9 8.81 63.18 -14.51
N ILE A 10 8.30 63.39 -13.28
CA ILE A 10 7.30 64.32 -12.67
C ILE A 10 5.84 63.83 -12.91
N VAL A 11 4.95 63.55 -11.94
CA VAL A 11 5.02 63.47 -10.44
C VAL A 11 3.87 62.58 -9.86
N LYS A 12 3.86 62.34 -8.53
CA LYS A 12 2.88 61.57 -7.71
C LYS A 12 1.39 62.00 -7.86
N LYS A 13 0.44 61.12 -7.53
CA LYS A 13 -1.02 61.38 -7.37
C LYS A 13 -1.51 61.37 -5.90
N GLN A 14 -2.65 62.03 -5.63
CA GLN A 14 -3.40 62.01 -4.35
C GLN A 14 -4.94 62.05 -4.58
N LYS A 15 -5.74 61.98 -3.49
CA LYS A 15 -7.20 61.64 -3.44
C LYS A 15 -8.20 62.66 -4.05
N ARG A 16 -9.30 62.16 -4.65
CA ARG A 16 -10.77 62.49 -4.52
C ARG A 16 -11.55 61.72 -5.63
N VAL A 17 -12.81 61.22 -5.54
CA VAL A 17 -14.16 61.63 -5.01
C VAL A 17 -14.99 62.48 -6.01
N VAL A 18 -16.34 62.31 -6.01
CA VAL A 18 -17.40 62.88 -6.93
C VAL A 18 -17.60 61.97 -8.19
N GLN A 19 -18.78 61.40 -8.54
CA GLN A 19 -20.12 61.92 -8.96
C GLN A 19 -20.12 62.59 -10.37
N SER A 20 -21.15 62.54 -11.23
CA SER A 20 -22.48 61.88 -11.23
C SER A 20 -23.15 61.96 -12.64
N ASP A 21 -24.40 61.45 -12.79
CA ASP A 21 -25.46 61.82 -13.78
C ASP A 21 -25.22 61.50 -15.30
N ASP A 22 -26.21 61.31 -16.19
CA ASP A 22 -27.67 61.03 -16.15
C ASP A 22 -28.08 60.44 -17.55
N GLU A 23 -29.30 59.97 -17.89
CA GLU A 23 -30.59 59.87 -17.16
C GLU A 23 -30.98 58.35 -17.01
N GLU A 24 -32.14 57.73 -17.27
CA GLU A 24 -33.50 58.00 -17.82
C GLU A 24 -34.50 56.97 -17.18
N ASP A 25 -35.83 57.02 -17.38
CA ASP A 25 -36.86 56.28 -16.57
C ASP A 25 -37.80 55.30 -17.36
N GLU A 26 -39.13 55.53 -17.35
CA GLU A 26 -40.28 54.62 -17.57
C GLU A 26 -40.48 53.45 -16.55
N GLN A 27 -41.65 53.48 -15.90
CA GLN A 27 -42.16 52.60 -14.82
C GLN A 27 -43.56 52.03 -15.23
N PRO A 28 -44.55 51.67 -14.36
CA PRO A 28 -44.62 51.37 -12.89
C PRO A 28 -45.22 49.95 -12.61
N VAL A 29 -45.74 49.48 -11.45
CA VAL A 29 -46.52 50.06 -10.32
C VAL A 29 -46.46 49.18 -9.03
N ASN A 30 -46.28 49.80 -7.84
CA ASN A 30 -46.65 49.45 -6.43
C ASN A 30 -46.48 48.01 -5.84
N GLY A 31 -46.20 47.82 -4.54
CA GLY A 31 -45.84 48.78 -3.46
C GLY A 31 -46.08 48.27 -2.01
N ALA A 32 -45.59 49.03 -1.00
CA ALA A 32 -45.85 48.93 0.47
C ALA A 32 -45.25 47.71 1.25
N SER A 33 -44.76 47.82 2.51
CA SER A 33 -44.50 48.98 3.41
C SER A 33 -43.55 48.64 4.61
N SER A 34 -42.70 49.62 5.02
CA SER A 34 -42.29 50.01 6.41
C SER A 34 -42.07 48.99 7.57
N SER A 35 -41.12 49.14 8.52
CA SER A 35 -40.07 50.18 8.75
C SER A 35 -39.19 49.92 10.00
N LYS A 36 -37.94 50.42 9.99
CA LYS A 36 -37.10 50.93 11.14
C LYS A 36 -36.55 49.90 12.16
N GLU A 37 -35.29 49.94 12.64
CA GLU A 37 -34.48 51.00 13.31
C GLU A 37 -35.02 51.40 14.70
N ALA A 38 -34.27 51.74 15.76
CA ALA A 38 -32.86 51.59 16.22
C ALA A 38 -32.78 52.15 17.70
N THR A 39 -31.71 52.22 18.53
CA THR A 39 -30.25 51.92 18.49
C THR A 39 -29.66 51.89 19.94
N TYR A 40 -28.35 51.56 20.09
CA TYR A 40 -27.38 52.04 21.13
C TYR A 40 -27.33 51.47 22.59
N SER A 41 -26.12 50.95 22.91
CA SER A 41 -25.25 51.22 24.08
C SER A 41 -25.76 51.18 25.54
N SER A 42 -25.16 50.31 26.38
CA SER A 42 -24.06 50.71 27.32
C SER A 42 -23.61 49.58 28.29
N GLN A 43 -22.37 49.67 28.79
CA GLN A 43 -21.81 48.95 29.96
C GLN A 43 -21.71 49.96 31.15
N PRO A 44 -21.16 49.68 32.37
CA PRO A 44 -20.43 48.47 32.85
C PRO A 44 -20.64 48.02 34.33
N ASP A 45 -19.88 46.98 34.70
CA ASP A 45 -19.04 46.86 35.92
C ASP A 45 -19.53 46.29 37.29
N LYS A 46 -18.63 45.48 37.87
CA LYS A 46 -18.33 45.22 39.31
C LYS A 46 -19.37 44.53 40.24
N LYS A 47 -19.00 43.84 41.34
CA LYS A 47 -17.78 43.03 41.70
C LYS A 47 -18.01 42.35 43.08
N SER A 48 -17.49 41.13 43.29
CA SER A 48 -17.41 40.41 44.60
C SER A 48 -18.77 40.00 45.22
N THR A 49 -18.88 39.16 46.26
CA THR A 49 -17.87 38.58 47.18
C THR A 49 -18.14 37.07 47.42
N GLU A 50 -17.43 36.43 48.35
CA GLU A 50 -17.32 34.97 48.53
C GLU A 50 -18.29 34.35 49.57
N GLU A 51 -18.24 33.01 49.64
CA GLU A 51 -18.16 32.19 50.87
C GLU A 51 -19.40 31.37 51.35
N SER A 52 -19.05 30.24 52.00
CA SER A 52 -19.84 29.35 52.86
C SER A 52 -20.68 28.19 52.28
N SER A 53 -20.66 27.10 53.04
CA SER A 53 -21.46 25.86 53.05
C SER A 53 -21.46 25.37 54.51
N PRO A 54 -22.17 24.31 54.97
CA PRO A 54 -23.19 23.42 54.38
C PRO A 54 -24.48 23.48 55.29
N PRO A 55 -25.18 22.41 55.81
CA PRO A 55 -25.40 21.01 55.41
C PRO A 55 -26.86 20.43 55.52
N HIS A 56 -27.04 19.20 55.00
CA HIS A 56 -27.93 18.09 55.47
C HIS A 56 -29.45 18.28 55.78
N LYS A 57 -30.30 17.44 55.15
CA LYS A 57 -30.90 16.21 55.77
C LYS A 57 -31.75 15.34 54.81
N LYS A 58 -32.09 14.12 55.25
CA LYS A 58 -33.03 13.15 54.64
C LYS A 58 -34.28 12.96 55.53
N PRO A 59 -35.30 12.23 55.06
CA PRO A 59 -35.93 11.19 55.89
C PRO A 59 -35.81 9.76 55.29
N LYS A 60 -36.28 8.75 56.05
CA LYS A 60 -36.35 7.31 55.71
C LYS A 60 -37.74 6.76 56.06
N THR A 61 -38.13 5.60 55.51
CA THR A 61 -38.87 4.55 56.27
C THR A 61 -38.75 3.15 55.63
N SER A 62 -38.78 2.11 56.48
CA SER A 62 -38.81 0.64 56.19
C SER A 62 -39.24 -0.07 57.49
N PRO A 63 -39.84 -1.29 57.49
CA PRO A 63 -39.10 -2.57 57.57
C PRO A 63 -39.91 -3.76 56.94
N GLU A 64 -39.82 -5.09 57.20
CA GLU A 64 -38.88 -6.10 57.77
C GLU A 64 -38.82 -7.26 56.69
N LYS A 65 -37.88 -8.22 56.51
CA LYS A 65 -36.83 -8.93 57.30
C LYS A 65 -37.24 -10.26 57.99
N ILE A 66 -37.22 -11.36 57.20
CA ILE A 66 -37.01 -12.79 57.57
C ILE A 66 -36.07 -13.36 56.46
N ALA A 67 -34.83 -13.84 56.64
CA ALA A 67 -34.22 -14.91 57.48
C ALA A 67 -34.49 -16.34 56.93
N SER A 68 -33.57 -17.33 56.89
CA SER A 68 -32.13 -17.39 57.27
C SER A 68 -31.38 -18.63 56.68
N ILE A 69 -30.13 -18.43 56.19
CA ILE A 69 -28.90 -19.27 56.30
C ILE A 69 -28.94 -20.82 56.03
N PHE A 70 -28.11 -21.36 55.11
CA PHE A 70 -27.01 -22.35 55.34
C PHE A 70 -26.51 -23.13 54.09
N ALA A 71 -25.22 -23.51 54.11
CA ALA A 71 -24.53 -24.57 53.35
C ALA A 71 -23.43 -25.16 54.27
N PRO A 72 -23.01 -26.45 54.19
CA PRO A 72 -22.08 -26.93 53.14
C PRO A 72 -22.20 -28.44 52.77
N ALA A 73 -21.19 -28.98 52.04
CA ALA A 73 -20.98 -30.41 51.68
C ALA A 73 -20.43 -31.27 52.88
N PRO A 74 -20.03 -32.59 52.83
CA PRO A 74 -19.40 -33.37 51.71
C PRO A 74 -19.59 -34.94 51.67
N LYS A 75 -18.76 -35.67 50.88
CA LYS A 75 -18.42 -37.15 50.92
C LYS A 75 -19.52 -38.15 50.45
N LYS A 76 -19.27 -39.42 50.05
CA LYS A 76 -18.07 -40.20 49.57
C LYS A 76 -18.53 -41.48 48.81
N VAL A 77 -17.71 -41.96 47.86
CA VAL A 77 -17.36 -43.38 47.52
C VAL A 77 -18.38 -44.52 47.69
N GLU A 78 -18.66 -45.30 46.62
CA GLU A 78 -18.40 -46.76 46.58
C GLU A 78 -18.42 -47.40 45.17
N LYS A 79 -17.84 -48.61 45.06
CA LYS A 79 -17.69 -49.52 43.91
C LYS A 79 -17.64 -50.94 44.53
N PRO A 80 -18.20 -52.03 43.95
CA PRO A 80 -17.32 -52.93 43.14
C PRO A 80 -17.99 -53.98 42.19
N LYS A 81 -17.15 -54.72 41.44
CA LYS A 81 -17.33 -56.14 40.95
C LYS A 81 -18.44 -56.42 39.89
N SER A 82 -18.36 -57.46 39.04
CA SER A 82 -17.26 -58.38 38.63
C SER A 82 -17.63 -59.27 37.43
N SER A 83 -16.62 -59.89 36.77
CA SER A 83 -16.69 -61.07 35.87
C SER A 83 -17.39 -60.87 34.49
N SER A 84 -17.11 -61.66 33.43
CA SER A 84 -16.28 -62.87 33.28
C SER A 84 -15.55 -62.99 31.92
N GLU A 85 -14.36 -63.60 31.95
CA GLU A 85 -13.54 -64.15 30.84
C GLU A 85 -13.95 -65.64 30.53
N PRO A 86 -13.21 -66.47 29.74
CA PRO A 86 -12.40 -66.28 28.52
C PRO A 86 -12.54 -67.40 27.43
N SER A 87 -11.87 -67.25 26.28
CA SER A 87 -11.27 -68.36 25.50
C SER A 87 -10.06 -67.84 24.70
N LYS A 88 -8.80 -68.26 24.98
CA LYS A 88 -8.12 -69.52 24.56
C LYS A 88 -8.00 -69.68 23.02
N SER A 89 -6.86 -70.04 22.42
CA SER A 89 -5.46 -70.31 22.89
C SER A 89 -4.50 -70.18 21.66
N THR A 90 -3.17 -70.41 21.65
CA THR A 90 -2.31 -71.38 22.37
C THR A 90 -0.79 -71.08 22.18
N SER A 91 0.04 -71.34 23.22
CA SER A 91 1.45 -71.89 23.22
C SER A 91 2.55 -71.38 22.25
N SER A 92 3.86 -71.34 22.59
CA SER A 92 4.62 -71.88 23.75
C SER A 92 6.01 -71.22 23.98
N SER A 93 6.34 -70.99 25.26
CA SER A 93 7.59 -71.29 26.01
C SER A 93 8.79 -71.96 25.31
N THR A 94 10.09 -71.81 25.69
CA THR A 94 10.75 -71.15 26.87
C THR A 94 12.27 -71.05 26.68
N GLY A 95 12.96 -70.12 27.37
CA GLY A 95 14.42 -70.13 27.55
C GLY A 95 14.98 -69.02 28.47
N LYS A 96 16.05 -69.29 29.23
CA LYS A 96 16.91 -68.31 29.96
C LYS A 96 18.29 -68.27 29.26
N GLU A 97 19.22 -67.32 29.43
CA GLU A 97 19.56 -66.42 30.56
C GLU A 97 20.12 -65.03 30.13
N LYS A 98 20.16 -64.08 31.10
CA LYS A 98 21.18 -63.03 31.36
C LYS A 98 21.68 -62.07 30.24
N SER A 99 21.16 -60.83 30.31
CA SER A 99 21.87 -59.54 30.38
C SER A 99 22.98 -59.14 29.38
N ILE A 100 22.80 -58.00 28.69
CA ILE A 100 23.56 -56.73 28.86
C ILE A 100 23.00 -55.61 27.94
N GLU A 101 23.14 -54.34 28.38
CA GLU A 101 22.97 -53.04 27.67
C GLU A 101 21.60 -52.60 27.09
N ASN A 102 21.42 -51.26 27.06
CA ASN A 102 20.23 -50.56 26.58
C ASN A 102 20.49 -49.93 25.20
N GLY A 103 19.61 -50.17 24.22
CA GLY A 103 19.64 -49.49 22.93
C GLY A 103 18.93 -48.12 22.96
N LYS A 104 19.43 -47.16 22.18
CA LYS A 104 18.74 -45.90 21.89
C LYS A 104 17.62 -46.14 20.87
N ASP A 105 16.48 -45.47 21.03
CA ASP A 105 15.44 -45.41 19.99
C ASP A 105 15.67 -44.19 19.08
N GLY A 106 15.35 -44.31 17.79
CA GLY A 106 15.86 -43.43 16.73
C GLY A 106 14.78 -42.85 15.83
N GLY A 107 14.46 -41.57 16.04
CA GLY A 107 13.62 -40.80 15.11
C GLY A 107 14.27 -40.61 13.74
N LYS A 108 13.47 -40.55 12.67
CA LYS A 108 13.96 -40.32 11.30
C LYS A 108 14.38 -38.85 11.12
N PRO A 109 15.49 -38.55 10.40
CA PRO A 109 15.91 -37.18 10.13
C PRO A 109 14.87 -36.39 9.32
N ILE A 110 14.73 -35.09 9.62
CA ILE A 110 13.82 -34.16 8.93
C ILE A 110 14.14 -34.08 7.43
N ALA A 111 15.42 -34.13 7.06
CA ALA A 111 15.91 -34.24 5.68
C ALA A 111 15.22 -35.34 4.85
N SER A 112 14.74 -36.43 5.47
CA SER A 112 14.05 -37.52 4.76
C SER A 112 12.64 -37.16 4.25
N ILE A 113 12.07 -36.05 4.71
CA ILE A 113 10.82 -35.47 4.20
C ILE A 113 11.11 -34.67 2.92
N PHE A 114 12.11 -33.78 2.96
CA PHE A 114 12.48 -32.93 1.82
C PHE A 114 13.14 -33.70 0.66
N ALA A 115 14.09 -34.60 0.95
CA ALA A 115 14.84 -35.33 -0.08
C ALA A 115 13.96 -36.19 -1.01
N LYS A 116 12.74 -36.54 -0.56
CA LYS A 116 11.82 -37.38 -1.33
C LYS A 116 11.04 -36.62 -2.41
N ALA A 117 10.99 -35.28 -2.34
CA ALA A 117 10.33 -34.43 -3.34
C ALA A 117 11.25 -34.09 -4.53
N PHE A 118 12.54 -33.83 -4.28
CA PHE A 118 13.48 -33.38 -5.32
C PHE A 118 14.03 -34.49 -6.23
N SER A 119 13.82 -35.76 -5.91
CA SER A 119 14.44 -36.88 -6.64
C SER A 119 13.76 -37.26 -7.98
N SER A 120 12.63 -36.64 -8.37
CA SER A 120 11.80 -37.08 -9.50
C SER A 120 12.00 -36.32 -10.82
N LYS A 121 13.24 -35.96 -11.18
CA LYS A 121 13.61 -35.50 -12.54
C LYS A 121 14.79 -36.31 -13.12
N SER A 122 14.52 -37.51 -13.64
CA SER A 122 15.37 -38.20 -14.64
C SER A 122 14.79 -39.54 -15.12
N LYS A 123 14.03 -39.55 -16.25
CA LYS A 123 14.14 -40.48 -17.41
C LYS A 123 12.84 -40.64 -18.24
N VAL A 124 13.06 -40.86 -19.55
CA VAL A 124 12.16 -41.42 -20.59
C VAL A 124 11.28 -40.46 -21.42
N LYS A 125 11.76 -40.26 -22.67
CA LYS A 125 11.07 -40.13 -23.98
C LYS A 125 10.14 -38.95 -24.34
N GLU A 126 10.32 -38.53 -25.59
CA GLU A 126 9.31 -37.91 -26.45
C GLU A 126 8.16 -38.88 -26.79
N GLU A 127 6.92 -38.40 -26.72
CA GLU A 127 5.84 -38.71 -27.68
C GLU A 127 4.74 -37.64 -27.50
N ALA A 128 4.20 -37.10 -28.60
CA ALA A 128 3.44 -35.84 -28.58
C ALA A 128 1.96 -36.00 -28.16
N ARG A 129 1.46 -35.06 -27.36
CA ARG A 129 0.03 -34.75 -27.16
C ARG A 129 -0.18 -33.26 -26.91
N GLU A 130 -1.32 -32.76 -27.36
CA GLU A 130 -1.78 -31.37 -27.25
C GLU A 130 -2.58 -31.14 -25.95
N ASP A 131 -2.81 -29.86 -25.63
CA ASP A 131 -3.74 -29.30 -24.63
C ASP A 131 -3.61 -29.71 -23.14
N ALA A 132 -3.01 -28.81 -22.34
CA ALA A 132 -3.23 -28.69 -20.89
C ALA A 132 -3.07 -27.21 -20.45
N ASP A 133 -3.86 -26.75 -19.47
CA ASP A 133 -3.89 -25.35 -19.02
C ASP A 133 -2.55 -24.85 -18.43
N VAL A 134 -2.21 -23.58 -18.71
CA VAL A 134 -1.21 -22.80 -17.97
C VAL A 134 -1.90 -22.00 -16.86
N ASP A 135 -1.48 -22.20 -15.61
CA ASP A 135 -2.02 -21.48 -14.45
C ASP A 135 -1.12 -20.28 -14.10
N MET A 136 -1.73 -19.12 -13.82
CA MET A 136 -1.03 -17.83 -13.89
C MET A 136 -1.65 -16.77 -12.94
N GLU A 137 -1.18 -16.74 -11.69
CA GLU A 137 -1.36 -15.63 -10.74
C GLU A 137 -0.13 -15.52 -9.81
N ARG A 138 0.72 -14.49 -9.99
CA ARG A 138 1.84 -14.20 -9.08
C ARG A 138 1.36 -13.57 -7.77
N GLY A 139 2.00 -13.89 -6.64
CA GLY A 139 1.65 -13.32 -5.32
C GLY A 139 2.46 -13.79 -4.11
N SER A 140 3.62 -14.40 -4.31
CA SER A 140 4.36 -15.15 -3.28
C SER A 140 5.84 -15.23 -3.68
N PRO A 141 6.77 -14.49 -3.06
CA PRO A 141 8.15 -14.41 -3.56
C PRO A 141 8.95 -15.69 -3.25
N THR A 142 9.79 -16.11 -4.17
CA THR A 142 10.85 -17.12 -3.94
C THR A 142 12.14 -16.64 -4.57
N ASN A 143 13.26 -16.89 -3.91
CA ASN A 143 14.59 -16.71 -4.50
C ASN A 143 14.87 -17.93 -5.42
N ASP A 144 15.84 -17.91 -6.34
CA ASP A 144 17.01 -17.02 -6.40
C ASP A 144 17.02 -16.06 -7.61
N ASP A 145 15.89 -15.89 -8.32
CA ASP A 145 15.88 -15.31 -9.67
C ASP A 145 15.14 -13.99 -9.94
N GLU A 146 15.02 -13.11 -8.94
CA GLU A 146 14.34 -11.79 -9.01
C GLU A 146 14.79 -10.82 -10.14
N GLY A 147 15.85 -11.13 -10.90
CA GLY A 147 16.29 -10.34 -12.06
C GLY A 147 15.67 -10.81 -13.37
N GLU A 148 15.69 -12.12 -13.62
CA GLU A 148 15.13 -12.75 -14.81
C GLU A 148 13.60 -12.91 -14.67
N GLU A 149 13.12 -13.31 -13.49
CA GLU A 149 11.68 -13.39 -13.20
C GLU A 149 10.95 -12.04 -13.38
N GLU A 150 11.60 -10.90 -13.08
CA GLU A 150 11.05 -9.55 -13.28
C GLU A 150 11.14 -9.05 -14.73
N LEU A 151 11.89 -9.73 -15.61
CA LEU A 151 11.89 -9.52 -17.05
C LEU A 151 10.77 -10.30 -17.72
N GLU A 152 10.68 -11.59 -17.40
CA GLU A 152 9.53 -12.43 -17.72
C GLU A 152 8.24 -11.73 -17.28
N GLU A 153 8.17 -11.14 -16.08
CA GLU A 153 6.98 -10.42 -15.59
C GLU A 153 6.49 -9.24 -16.46
N GLU A 154 7.37 -8.58 -17.23
CA GLU A 154 6.99 -7.47 -18.13
C GLU A 154 6.76 -7.95 -19.57
N ASP A 155 7.58 -8.88 -20.08
CA ASP A 155 7.40 -9.46 -21.41
C ASP A 155 6.14 -10.37 -21.45
N GLU A 156 5.89 -11.15 -20.39
CA GLU A 156 4.62 -11.86 -20.15
C GLU A 156 3.44 -10.89 -20.02
N GLU A 157 3.63 -9.66 -19.51
CA GLU A 157 2.52 -8.71 -19.34
C GLU A 157 2.02 -8.16 -20.67
N ASP A 158 2.92 -7.80 -21.58
CA ASP A 158 2.57 -7.32 -22.92
C ASP A 158 2.10 -8.52 -23.81
N GLU A 159 2.69 -9.72 -23.73
CA GLU A 159 2.14 -10.95 -24.37
C GLU A 159 0.71 -11.28 -23.87
N GLN A 160 0.48 -11.21 -22.55
CA GLN A 160 -0.86 -11.39 -21.99
C GLN A 160 -1.84 -10.30 -22.42
N GLU A 161 -1.38 -9.09 -22.80
CA GLU A 161 -2.24 -8.03 -23.32
C GLU A 161 -2.59 -8.24 -24.81
N GLU A 162 -1.67 -8.75 -25.65
CA GLU A 162 -2.04 -9.23 -27.00
C GLU A 162 -3.07 -10.37 -26.88
N ALA A 163 -2.78 -11.39 -26.06
CA ALA A 163 -3.69 -12.51 -25.81
C ALA A 163 -5.05 -12.04 -25.24
N ALA A 164 -5.08 -11.00 -24.42
CA ALA A 164 -6.31 -10.38 -23.93
C ALA A 164 -7.10 -9.67 -25.04
N ALA A 165 -6.42 -8.86 -25.86
CA ALA A 165 -7.02 -8.16 -26.99
C ALA A 165 -7.60 -9.15 -28.02
N VAL A 166 -6.87 -10.23 -28.33
CA VAL A 166 -7.32 -11.36 -29.15
C VAL A 166 -8.53 -12.06 -28.52
N LYS A 167 -8.49 -12.42 -27.24
CA LYS A 167 -9.63 -13.09 -26.56
C LYS A 167 -10.89 -12.22 -26.65
N LEU A 168 -10.80 -10.94 -26.28
CA LEU A 168 -11.94 -10.01 -26.35
C LEU A 168 -12.41 -9.76 -27.78
N ALA A 169 -11.50 -9.64 -28.75
CA ALA A 169 -11.86 -9.52 -30.16
C ALA A 169 -12.68 -10.72 -30.63
N SER A 170 -12.30 -11.93 -30.21
CA SER A 170 -13.04 -13.17 -30.51
C SER A 170 -14.45 -13.18 -29.88
N ILE A 171 -14.60 -12.67 -28.66
CA ILE A 171 -15.89 -12.58 -27.95
C ILE A 171 -16.82 -11.57 -28.63
N PHE A 172 -16.36 -10.35 -28.86
CA PHE A 172 -17.19 -9.29 -29.42
C PHE A 172 -17.50 -9.46 -30.92
N THR A 173 -16.65 -10.15 -31.69
CA THR A 173 -16.97 -10.54 -33.09
C THR A 173 -17.98 -11.68 -33.16
N LYS A 174 -17.80 -12.75 -32.38
CA LYS A 174 -18.67 -13.95 -32.42
C LYS A 174 -20.01 -13.71 -31.72
N ASN A 175 -19.99 -13.06 -30.55
CA ASN A 175 -21.09 -13.03 -29.58
C ASN A 175 -21.42 -11.60 -29.09
N HIS A 176 -21.65 -10.70 -30.05
CA HIS A 176 -22.03 -9.29 -29.85
C HIS A 176 -23.36 -9.04 -29.06
N LYS A 177 -23.94 -10.08 -28.43
CA LYS A 177 -25.21 -10.08 -27.69
C LYS A 177 -25.21 -10.91 -26.38
N SER A 178 -24.16 -11.68 -26.06
CA SER A 178 -24.30 -12.85 -25.16
C SER A 178 -23.19 -12.99 -24.10
N VAL A 179 -23.15 -12.04 -23.16
CA VAL A 179 -22.84 -12.35 -21.75
C VAL A 179 -23.86 -11.62 -20.87
N PRO A 180 -24.50 -12.28 -19.89
CA PRO A 180 -25.47 -11.65 -19.00
C PRO A 180 -24.77 -10.87 -17.87
N VAL A 181 -23.98 -9.84 -18.21
CA VAL A 181 -23.66 -8.76 -17.26
C VAL A 181 -24.98 -8.10 -16.84
N ALA A 182 -25.05 -7.63 -15.60
CA ALA A 182 -26.30 -7.28 -14.94
C ALA A 182 -26.91 -5.94 -15.42
N ASP A 183 -27.29 -5.87 -16.69
CA ASP A 183 -28.20 -4.83 -17.19
C ASP A 183 -29.57 -4.99 -16.50
N LYS A 184 -29.79 -4.17 -15.48
CA LYS A 184 -31.06 -4.14 -14.72
C LYS A 184 -32.14 -3.27 -15.40
N GLY A 185 -31.99 -2.99 -16.69
CA GLY A 185 -32.94 -2.22 -17.50
C GLY A 185 -32.94 -0.72 -17.21
N TRP A 186 -31.87 -0.18 -16.64
CA TRP A 186 -31.72 1.26 -16.44
C TRP A 186 -31.42 1.94 -17.78
N LYS A 187 -32.02 3.10 -18.02
CA LYS A 187 -31.93 3.80 -19.31
C LYS A 187 -30.73 4.73 -19.40
N ASP A 188 -30.50 5.23 -20.60
CA ASP A 188 -29.54 6.28 -20.91
C ASP A 188 -29.78 7.50 -20.00
N GLY A 189 -28.72 7.99 -19.35
CA GLY A 189 -28.78 9.08 -18.37
C GLY A 189 -29.34 8.70 -16.98
N GLU A 190 -29.96 7.53 -16.79
CA GLU A 190 -30.38 7.09 -15.46
C GLU A 190 -29.17 6.69 -14.58
N ALA A 191 -29.29 6.87 -13.27
CA ALA A 191 -28.22 6.54 -12.33
C ALA A 191 -28.03 5.02 -12.20
N VAL A 192 -26.81 4.53 -12.49
CA VAL A 192 -26.49 3.09 -12.49
C VAL A 192 -26.89 2.42 -11.16
N PRO A 193 -27.70 1.35 -11.15
CA PRO A 193 -28.05 0.64 -9.92
C PRO A 193 -26.82 0.05 -9.25
N TYR A 194 -26.67 0.22 -7.92
CA TYR A 194 -25.50 -0.32 -7.20
C TYR A 194 -25.50 -1.86 -7.22
N ALA A 195 -26.67 -2.48 -7.09
CA ALA A 195 -26.88 -3.90 -7.32
C ALA A 195 -26.47 -4.40 -8.73
N ALA A 196 -26.21 -3.54 -9.73
CA ALA A 196 -25.64 -3.95 -11.01
C ALA A 196 -24.11 -4.07 -10.91
N LEU A 197 -23.44 -3.04 -10.37
CA LEU A 197 -22.00 -3.06 -10.06
C LEU A 197 -21.64 -4.22 -9.12
N VAL A 198 -22.43 -4.45 -8.07
CA VAL A 198 -22.27 -5.56 -7.14
C VAL A 198 -22.37 -6.92 -7.84
N SER A 199 -23.27 -7.08 -8.82
CA SER A 199 -23.37 -8.33 -9.57
C SER A 199 -22.18 -8.55 -10.51
N THR A 200 -21.50 -7.49 -10.94
CA THR A 200 -20.19 -7.59 -11.61
C THR A 200 -19.10 -7.99 -10.61
N PHE A 201 -19.06 -7.39 -9.40
CA PHE A 201 -18.13 -7.77 -8.33
C PHE A 201 -18.27 -9.22 -7.89
N GLU A 202 -19.50 -9.74 -7.76
CA GLU A 202 -19.77 -11.15 -7.41
C GLU A 202 -19.18 -12.13 -8.42
N LYS A 203 -19.20 -11.79 -9.72
CA LYS A 203 -18.62 -12.63 -10.78
C LYS A 203 -17.10 -12.52 -10.85
N ILE A 204 -16.56 -11.32 -10.64
CA ILE A 204 -15.12 -11.08 -10.58
C ILE A 204 -14.52 -11.82 -9.38
N GLU A 205 -15.16 -11.78 -8.21
CA GLU A 205 -14.75 -12.55 -7.01
C GLU A 205 -14.86 -14.08 -7.17
N ALA A 206 -15.64 -14.56 -8.15
CA ALA A 206 -15.86 -15.97 -8.40
C ALA A 206 -14.85 -16.61 -9.40
N THR A 207 -13.88 -15.85 -9.91
CA THR A 207 -12.83 -16.35 -10.81
C THR A 207 -11.46 -15.76 -10.46
N THR A 208 -10.41 -16.55 -10.65
CA THR A 208 -9.00 -16.13 -10.57
C THR A 208 -8.44 -15.69 -11.93
N LYS A 209 -9.12 -16.04 -13.05
CA LYS A 209 -8.57 -15.85 -14.39
C LYS A 209 -8.64 -14.36 -14.80
N ARG A 210 -7.49 -13.65 -14.84
CA ARG A 210 -7.35 -12.24 -15.27
C ARG A 210 -8.17 -11.90 -16.51
N LEU A 211 -8.17 -12.78 -17.51
CA LEU A 211 -8.87 -12.61 -18.78
C LEU A 211 -10.41 -12.74 -18.70
N GLU A 212 -10.96 -13.32 -17.63
CA GLU A 212 -12.41 -13.35 -17.37
C GLU A 212 -12.82 -12.11 -16.57
N ILE A 213 -12.01 -11.68 -15.60
CA ILE A 213 -12.17 -10.42 -14.88
C ILE A 213 -12.20 -9.24 -15.86
N LEU A 214 -11.24 -9.20 -16.78
CA LEU A 214 -11.15 -8.21 -17.85
C LEU A 214 -12.40 -8.19 -18.74
N GLU A 215 -12.87 -9.36 -19.16
CA GLU A 215 -14.08 -9.49 -19.99
C GLU A 215 -15.32 -8.93 -19.28
N LEU A 216 -15.58 -9.40 -18.05
CA LEU A 216 -16.72 -8.99 -17.22
C LEU A 216 -16.73 -7.47 -16.98
N LEU A 217 -15.55 -6.91 -16.68
CA LEU A 217 -15.41 -5.49 -16.39
C LEU A 217 -15.54 -4.63 -17.66
N THR A 218 -14.93 -5.06 -18.78
CA THR A 218 -15.06 -4.39 -20.08
C THR A 218 -16.53 -4.31 -20.51
N GLN A 219 -17.27 -5.42 -20.39
CA GLN A 219 -18.69 -5.47 -20.74
C GLN A 219 -19.53 -4.56 -19.83
N PHE A 220 -19.26 -4.52 -18.52
CA PHE A 220 -19.95 -3.60 -17.60
C PHE A 220 -19.64 -2.13 -17.91
N PHE A 221 -18.36 -1.78 -18.08
CA PHE A 221 -17.95 -0.43 -18.47
C PHE A 221 -18.53 -0.02 -19.83
N LEU A 222 -18.62 -0.92 -20.81
CA LEU A 222 -19.22 -0.64 -22.12
C LEU A 222 -20.70 -0.26 -22.02
N VAL A 223 -21.48 -0.94 -21.17
CA VAL A 223 -22.89 -0.60 -20.92
C VAL A 223 -23.00 0.75 -20.19
N VAL A 224 -22.17 0.97 -19.16
CA VAL A 224 -22.16 2.25 -18.42
C VAL A 224 -21.75 3.42 -19.33
N ALA A 225 -20.66 3.27 -20.10
CA ALA A 225 -20.14 4.30 -21.00
C ALA A 225 -21.07 4.62 -22.18
N LYS A 226 -21.87 3.66 -22.65
CA LYS A 226 -22.91 3.90 -23.67
C LYS A 226 -24.13 4.64 -23.10
N ARG A 227 -24.40 4.51 -21.79
CA ARG A 227 -25.53 5.16 -21.10
C ARG A 227 -25.15 6.44 -20.34
N ASP A 228 -23.88 6.79 -20.25
CA ASP A 228 -23.42 7.98 -19.55
C ASP A 228 -23.57 9.24 -20.42
N THR A 229 -24.57 10.06 -20.09
CA THR A 229 -24.89 11.31 -20.81
C THR A 229 -24.40 12.56 -20.05
N ALA A 230 -23.50 12.39 -19.07
CA ALA A 230 -23.02 13.49 -18.24
C ALA A 230 -22.14 14.48 -19.02
N LYS A 231 -22.41 15.79 -18.84
CA LYS A 231 -21.60 16.89 -19.41
C LYS A 231 -20.51 17.40 -18.47
N GLN A 232 -20.43 16.88 -17.24
CA GLN A 232 -19.46 17.29 -16.22
C GLN A 232 -18.97 16.05 -15.47
N ALA A 233 -17.67 15.99 -15.15
CA ALA A 233 -17.02 14.87 -14.47
C ALA A 233 -17.79 14.42 -13.22
N LYS A 234 -18.13 15.39 -12.36
CA LYS A 234 -18.89 15.19 -11.11
C LYS A 234 -20.20 14.40 -11.29
N ASP A 235 -20.83 14.46 -12.47
CA ASP A 235 -22.13 13.85 -12.76
C ASP A 235 -21.99 12.47 -13.42
N SER A 236 -20.87 12.19 -14.10
CA SER A 236 -20.58 10.92 -14.80
C SER A 236 -20.87 9.68 -13.94
N ASN A 237 -21.63 8.74 -14.50
CA ASN A 237 -21.81 7.41 -13.93
C ASN A 237 -20.52 6.58 -14.05
N LEU A 238 -19.82 6.65 -15.19
CA LEU A 238 -18.61 5.87 -15.46
C LEU A 238 -17.47 6.21 -14.49
N LEU A 239 -17.26 7.50 -14.20
CA LEU A 239 -16.26 7.95 -13.23
C LEU A 239 -16.47 7.34 -11.84
N LYS A 240 -17.71 7.40 -11.34
CA LYS A 240 -18.07 6.85 -10.02
C LYS A 240 -18.01 5.32 -10.01
N VAL A 241 -18.36 4.67 -11.12
CA VAL A 241 -18.19 3.22 -11.30
C VAL A 241 -16.71 2.83 -11.20
N VAL A 242 -15.82 3.48 -11.95
CA VAL A 242 -14.37 3.20 -11.94
C VAL A 242 -13.78 3.40 -10.54
N TYR A 243 -14.09 4.51 -9.87
CA TYR A 243 -13.62 4.75 -8.50
C TYR A 243 -14.09 3.68 -7.50
N LEU A 244 -15.33 3.23 -7.57
CA LEU A 244 -15.81 2.15 -6.69
C LEU A 244 -15.15 0.81 -7.00
N CYS A 245 -14.75 0.54 -8.25
CA CYS A 245 -14.01 -0.68 -8.61
C CYS A 245 -12.61 -0.72 -7.99
N ILE A 246 -11.87 0.41 -7.97
CA ILE A 246 -10.56 0.54 -7.28
C ILE A 246 -10.69 0.88 -5.78
N ASN A 247 -11.92 0.96 -5.27
CA ASN A 247 -12.26 1.37 -3.90
C ASN A 247 -11.72 2.74 -3.44
N ARG A 248 -11.68 3.73 -4.34
CA ARG A 248 -11.30 5.13 -4.05
C ARG A 248 -12.49 6.07 -4.26
N LEU A 249 -12.30 7.36 -4.00
CA LEU A 249 -13.35 8.40 -4.11
C LEU A 249 -12.87 9.69 -4.81
N CYS A 250 -11.59 9.72 -5.19
CA CYS A 250 -10.85 10.81 -5.83
C CYS A 250 -9.47 10.27 -6.22
N PRO A 251 -8.59 11.07 -6.86
CA PRO A 251 -7.19 10.72 -7.04
C PRO A 251 -6.42 10.62 -5.71
N ASP A 252 -5.33 9.84 -5.70
CA ASP A 252 -4.55 9.52 -4.50
C ASP A 252 -4.04 10.79 -3.77
N TYR A 253 -3.55 11.75 -4.54
CA TYR A 253 -2.94 13.00 -4.05
C TYR A 253 -3.90 13.96 -3.33
N MET A 254 -5.21 13.69 -3.36
CA MET A 254 -6.21 14.44 -2.59
C MET A 254 -6.30 14.01 -1.12
N GLY A 255 -5.70 12.88 -0.73
CA GLY A 255 -5.61 12.45 0.68
C GLY A 255 -6.93 12.08 1.35
N ILE A 256 -7.97 11.73 0.58
CA ILE A 256 -9.30 11.37 1.10
C ILE A 256 -9.39 9.85 1.31
N GLU A 257 -8.97 9.40 2.49
CA GLU A 257 -9.10 8.00 2.91
C GLU A 257 -10.56 7.64 3.22
N LEU A 258 -11.06 6.53 2.65
CA LEU A 258 -12.35 5.94 3.02
C LEU A 258 -12.26 5.06 4.30
N GLY A 259 -11.05 4.64 4.67
CA GLY A 259 -10.81 3.63 5.70
C GLY A 259 -11.46 3.94 7.04
N ILE A 260 -12.31 3.01 7.51
CA ILE A 260 -12.93 3.06 8.84
C ILE A 260 -12.37 1.92 9.69
N GLY A 261 -11.85 2.27 10.86
CA GLY A 261 -11.40 1.29 11.86
C GLY A 261 -12.51 0.30 12.23
N GLU A 262 -12.18 -0.99 12.19
CA GLU A 262 -13.08 -2.15 12.33
C GLU A 262 -14.12 -2.01 13.46
N THR A 263 -13.71 -1.48 14.62
CA THR A 263 -14.60 -1.30 15.78
C THR A 263 -15.80 -0.38 15.48
N LEU A 264 -15.66 0.64 14.63
CA LEU A 264 -16.78 1.50 14.23
C LEU A 264 -17.71 0.79 13.23
N LEU A 265 -17.16 -0.06 12.35
CA LEU A 265 -17.96 -0.88 11.43
C LEU A 265 -18.74 -1.96 12.19
N ILE A 266 -18.11 -2.65 13.15
CA ILE A 266 -18.78 -3.57 14.08
C ILE A 266 -19.93 -2.87 14.80
N LYS A 267 -19.72 -1.64 15.30
CA LYS A 267 -20.77 -0.82 15.91
C LYS A 267 -21.90 -0.49 14.94
N ALA A 268 -21.58 -0.03 13.73
CA ALA A 268 -22.58 0.33 12.71
C ALA A 268 -23.40 -0.87 12.24
N ILE A 269 -22.78 -2.06 12.08
CA ILE A 269 -23.46 -3.31 11.74
C ILE A 269 -24.36 -3.75 12.91
N ALA A 270 -23.86 -3.76 14.14
CA ALA A 270 -24.65 -4.06 15.33
C ALA A 270 -25.89 -3.16 15.45
N GLU A 271 -25.71 -1.84 15.35
CA GLU A 271 -26.81 -0.86 15.38
C GLU A 271 -27.74 -0.93 14.16
N SER A 272 -27.29 -1.43 13.01
CA SER A 272 -28.11 -1.61 11.81
C SER A 272 -28.86 -2.95 11.76
N THR A 273 -28.51 -3.91 12.63
CA THR A 273 -29.03 -5.29 12.58
C THR A 273 -29.60 -5.78 13.91
N GLY A 274 -29.54 -4.97 14.97
CA GLY A 274 -30.01 -5.31 16.31
C GLY A 274 -29.18 -6.39 17.02
N ARG A 275 -28.03 -6.80 16.45
CA ARG A 275 -27.17 -7.86 17.00
C ARG A 275 -26.19 -7.29 18.02
N ALA A 276 -25.85 -8.06 19.05
CA ALA A 276 -24.83 -7.68 20.02
C ALA A 276 -23.43 -7.61 19.36
N THR A 277 -22.62 -6.62 19.75
CA THR A 277 -21.26 -6.41 19.20
C THR A 277 -20.31 -7.58 19.49
N THR A 278 -20.50 -8.30 20.60
CA THR A 278 -19.81 -9.56 20.91
C THR A 278 -20.07 -10.62 19.83
N LYS A 279 -21.34 -10.82 19.46
CA LYS A 279 -21.75 -11.79 18.44
C LYS A 279 -21.17 -11.45 17.06
N ILE A 280 -21.10 -10.16 16.71
CA ILE A 280 -20.44 -9.68 15.47
C ILE A 280 -18.93 -10.01 15.50
N LYS A 281 -18.24 -9.81 16.63
CA LYS A 281 -16.82 -10.17 16.79
C LYS A 281 -16.57 -11.68 16.71
N GLU A 282 -17.44 -12.50 17.28
CA GLU A 282 -17.38 -13.96 17.14
C GLU A 282 -17.55 -14.41 15.69
N ASP A 283 -18.51 -13.83 14.96
CA ASP A 283 -18.76 -14.19 13.56
C ASP A 283 -17.61 -13.71 12.65
N LEU A 284 -17.05 -12.53 12.92
CA LEU A 284 -15.87 -12.02 12.21
C LEU A 284 -14.65 -12.93 12.36
N ARG A 285 -14.41 -13.48 13.56
CA ARG A 285 -13.33 -14.46 13.81
C ARG A 285 -13.51 -15.76 13.02
N LYS A 286 -14.74 -16.11 12.61
CA LYS A 286 -15.04 -17.32 11.83
C LYS A 286 -15.02 -17.06 10.32
N GLU A 287 -15.52 -15.91 9.89
CA GLU A 287 -15.69 -15.56 8.46
C GLU A 287 -14.44 -14.91 7.84
N GLY A 288 -13.58 -14.30 8.67
CA GLY A 288 -12.42 -13.50 8.26
C GLY A 288 -12.76 -12.19 7.53
N ASP A 289 -14.05 -11.86 7.42
CA ASP A 289 -14.59 -10.87 6.47
C ASP A 289 -15.83 -10.18 7.07
N LEU A 290 -15.72 -8.89 7.38
CA LEU A 290 -16.80 -8.15 8.03
C LEU A 290 -17.96 -7.85 7.06
N GLY A 291 -17.69 -7.83 5.75
CA GLY A 291 -18.70 -7.77 4.70
C GLY A 291 -19.60 -9.01 4.67
N LYS A 292 -19.03 -10.22 4.74
CA LYS A 292 -19.83 -11.46 4.89
C LYS A 292 -20.70 -11.41 6.16
N VAL A 293 -20.13 -10.98 7.28
CA VAL A 293 -20.88 -10.84 8.55
C VAL A 293 -22.03 -9.83 8.42
N ALA A 294 -21.82 -8.70 7.75
CA ALA A 294 -22.86 -7.69 7.51
C ALA A 294 -24.00 -8.20 6.62
N MET A 295 -23.66 -8.90 5.53
CA MET A 295 -24.58 -9.58 4.62
C MET A 295 -25.43 -10.63 5.37
N ASN A 296 -24.79 -11.56 6.07
CA ASN A 296 -25.47 -12.60 6.84
C ASN A 296 -26.36 -12.01 7.97
N SER A 297 -25.94 -10.91 8.59
CA SER A 297 -26.70 -10.20 9.63
C SER A 297 -27.88 -9.39 9.11
N ARG A 298 -27.98 -9.13 7.80
CA ARG A 298 -29.07 -8.37 7.17
C ARG A 298 -30.24 -9.24 6.74
N ASN A 299 -29.96 -10.47 6.31
CA ASN A 299 -30.96 -11.45 5.85
C ASN A 299 -31.98 -11.84 6.94
N THR A 300 -31.68 -11.58 8.22
CA THR A 300 -32.57 -11.89 9.36
C THR A 300 -33.45 -10.73 9.82
N GLN A 301 -33.47 -9.58 9.11
CA GLN A 301 -34.15 -8.36 9.56
C GLN A 301 -35.26 -7.90 8.60
N PRO A 302 -36.56 -8.11 8.92
CA PRO A 302 -37.68 -7.74 8.06
C PRO A 302 -37.92 -6.22 8.05
N THR A 303 -38.25 -5.66 6.88
CA THR A 303 -38.52 -4.23 6.70
C THR A 303 -40.00 -3.98 6.39
N MET A 304 -40.67 -3.13 7.18
CA MET A 304 -42.09 -2.78 7.01
C MET A 304 -42.41 -2.13 5.65
N PHE A 305 -41.44 -1.42 5.06
CA PHE A 305 -41.51 -0.85 3.72
C PHE A 305 -40.25 -1.21 2.94
N LYS A 306 -40.36 -1.46 1.64
CA LYS A 306 -39.18 -1.70 0.79
C LYS A 306 -38.42 -0.37 0.57
N PRO A 307 -37.14 -0.26 0.98
CA PRO A 307 -36.35 0.95 0.75
C PRO A 307 -36.09 1.17 -0.75
N LYS A 308 -35.86 2.42 -1.15
CA LYS A 308 -35.43 2.74 -2.52
C LYS A 308 -34.08 2.05 -2.78
N ALA A 309 -33.98 1.36 -3.92
CA ALA A 309 -32.76 0.68 -4.32
C ALA A 309 -31.57 1.64 -4.43
N LEU A 310 -30.39 1.16 -4.04
CA LEU A 310 -29.15 1.93 -4.09
C LEU A 310 -28.70 2.15 -5.54
N THR A 311 -28.10 3.31 -5.80
CA THR A 311 -27.44 3.64 -7.08
C THR A 311 -25.99 4.00 -6.84
N VAL A 312 -25.12 3.78 -7.83
CA VAL A 312 -23.68 4.09 -7.76
C VAL A 312 -23.44 5.56 -7.37
N PRO A 313 -24.10 6.57 -7.98
CA PRO A 313 -23.94 7.96 -7.54
C PRO A 313 -24.33 8.20 -6.08
N TYR A 314 -25.39 7.55 -5.59
CA TYR A 314 -25.82 7.69 -4.20
C TYR A 314 -24.85 7.03 -3.22
N VAL A 315 -24.38 5.81 -3.50
CA VAL A 315 -23.37 5.13 -2.67
C VAL A 315 -22.08 5.94 -2.66
N PHE A 316 -21.55 6.32 -3.83
CA PHE A 316 -20.35 7.15 -3.96
C PHE A 316 -20.44 8.47 -3.18
N GLN A 317 -21.57 9.18 -3.25
CA GLN A 317 -21.79 10.39 -2.44
C GLN A 317 -21.76 10.09 -0.94
N ASN A 318 -22.47 9.06 -0.47
CA ASN A 318 -22.55 8.76 0.96
C ASN A 318 -21.20 8.27 1.51
N LEU A 319 -20.40 7.53 0.73
CA LEU A 319 -19.01 7.19 1.06
C LEU A 319 -18.10 8.44 1.10
N THR A 320 -18.29 9.39 0.17
CA THR A 320 -17.58 10.68 0.17
C THR A 320 -17.93 11.54 1.39
N GLU A 321 -19.20 11.59 1.79
CA GLU A 321 -19.65 12.28 3.01
C GLU A 321 -19.15 11.62 4.29
N ILE A 322 -18.94 10.29 4.27
CA ILE A 322 -18.30 9.52 5.33
C ILE A 322 -16.81 9.87 5.42
N ALA A 323 -16.08 9.86 4.31
CA ALA A 323 -14.63 10.13 4.30
C ALA A 323 -14.35 11.57 4.77
N LYS A 324 -15.04 12.56 4.20
CA LYS A 324 -14.92 13.99 4.52
C LYS A 324 -15.48 14.40 5.90
N ALA A 325 -16.05 13.48 6.70
CA ALA A 325 -16.56 13.80 8.03
C ALA A 325 -15.44 13.82 9.09
N THR A 326 -15.12 15.02 9.60
CA THR A 326 -14.10 15.29 10.63
C THR A 326 -14.71 15.95 11.89
N GLY A 327 -13.90 16.14 12.94
CA GLY A 327 -14.32 16.77 14.20
C GLY A 327 -15.16 15.89 15.13
N ASN A 328 -15.54 16.43 16.29
CA ASN A 328 -16.07 15.64 17.43
C ASN A 328 -17.35 14.84 17.13
N ALA A 329 -18.22 15.32 16.23
CA ALA A 329 -19.46 14.64 15.85
C ALA A 329 -19.28 13.62 14.70
N SER A 330 -18.10 13.54 14.08
CA SER A 330 -17.83 12.72 12.88
C SER A 330 -18.21 11.25 13.06
N GLN A 331 -17.82 10.63 14.17
CA GLN A 331 -18.05 9.20 14.43
C GLN A 331 -19.54 8.85 14.43
N ALA A 332 -20.38 9.71 15.04
CA ALA A 332 -21.83 9.55 15.03
C ALA A 332 -22.41 9.78 13.62
N LYS A 333 -21.92 10.79 12.88
CA LYS A 333 -22.32 11.03 11.48
C LYS A 333 -21.99 9.84 10.58
N LYS A 334 -20.76 9.32 10.65
CA LYS A 334 -20.30 8.14 9.86
C LYS A 334 -21.20 6.93 10.15
N VAL A 335 -21.40 6.58 11.42
CA VAL A 335 -22.31 5.47 11.84
C VAL A 335 -23.74 5.69 11.32
N GLY A 336 -24.28 6.91 11.39
CA GLY A 336 -25.60 7.24 10.86
C GLY A 336 -25.74 7.01 9.35
N ILE A 337 -24.74 7.41 8.56
CA ILE A 337 -24.72 7.19 7.11
C ILE A 337 -24.57 5.70 6.78
N ILE A 338 -23.70 4.97 7.48
CA ILE A 338 -23.51 3.53 7.27
C ILE A 338 -24.82 2.77 7.55
N LYS A 339 -25.51 3.07 8.66
CA LYS A 339 -26.83 2.48 8.97
C LYS A 339 -27.86 2.79 7.89
N LYS A 340 -27.87 4.00 7.34
CA LYS A 340 -28.76 4.42 6.24
C LYS A 340 -28.49 3.64 4.94
N LEU A 341 -27.21 3.36 4.63
CA LEU A 341 -26.83 2.51 3.49
C LEU A 341 -27.23 1.05 3.72
N LEU A 342 -26.81 0.46 4.86
CA LEU A 342 -27.12 -0.93 5.22
C LEU A 342 -28.62 -1.21 5.31
N ALA A 343 -29.42 -0.24 5.77
CA ALA A 343 -30.88 -0.35 5.77
C ALA A 343 -31.47 -0.51 4.36
N ALA A 344 -30.85 0.07 3.34
CA ALA A 344 -31.31 0.07 1.95
C ALA A 344 -30.76 -1.08 1.08
N CYS A 345 -29.69 -1.74 1.52
CA CYS A 345 -29.05 -2.86 0.80
C CYS A 345 -30.02 -4.02 0.48
N GLN A 346 -29.87 -4.57 -0.72
CA GLN A 346 -30.58 -5.75 -1.22
C GLN A 346 -29.58 -6.81 -1.66
N GLY A 347 -29.76 -8.06 -1.21
CA GLY A 347 -28.81 -9.15 -1.46
C GLY A 347 -27.41 -8.78 -0.96
N ASN A 348 -26.40 -9.00 -1.81
CA ASN A 348 -25.00 -8.90 -1.41
C ASN A 348 -24.44 -7.46 -1.41
N GLU A 349 -25.27 -6.42 -1.63
CA GLU A 349 -24.85 -5.01 -1.53
C GLU A 349 -24.20 -4.66 -0.17
N ALA A 350 -24.67 -5.27 0.93
CA ALA A 350 -24.12 -5.03 2.27
C ALA A 350 -22.68 -5.54 2.41
N LYS A 351 -22.30 -6.60 1.68
CA LYS A 351 -20.96 -7.19 1.66
C LYS A 351 -19.95 -6.19 1.12
N PHE A 352 -20.22 -5.66 -0.07
CA PHE A 352 -19.29 -4.76 -0.76
C PHE A 352 -19.25 -3.37 -0.14
N ILE A 353 -20.35 -2.82 0.39
CA ILE A 353 -20.30 -1.54 1.12
C ILE A 353 -19.40 -1.63 2.36
N VAL A 354 -19.50 -2.71 3.15
CA VAL A 354 -18.64 -2.87 4.35
C VAL A 354 -17.19 -3.13 3.96
N ARG A 355 -16.92 -4.01 2.98
CA ARG A 355 -15.57 -4.20 2.44
C ARG A 355 -14.95 -2.91 1.88
N SER A 356 -15.75 -2.07 1.23
CA SER A 356 -15.29 -0.74 0.79
C SER A 356 -14.88 0.14 1.96
N LEU A 357 -15.68 0.17 3.03
CA LEU A 357 -15.40 0.93 4.25
C LEU A 357 -14.24 0.35 5.08
N GLU A 358 -13.96 -0.96 5.00
CA GLU A 358 -12.72 -1.59 5.50
C GLU A 358 -11.48 -1.15 4.69
N GLY A 359 -11.65 -0.44 3.58
CA GLY A 359 -10.58 -0.12 2.62
C GLY A 359 -10.16 -1.29 1.73
N LYS A 360 -10.87 -2.43 1.79
CA LYS A 360 -10.43 -3.71 1.19
C LYS A 360 -11.59 -4.42 0.50
N LEU A 361 -11.76 -4.18 -0.80
CA LEU A 361 -12.87 -4.71 -1.61
C LEU A 361 -12.82 -6.24 -1.83
N ARG A 362 -11.62 -6.84 -1.78
CA ARG A 362 -11.34 -8.30 -1.84
C ARG A 362 -12.04 -9.01 -3.02
N ILE A 363 -11.93 -8.47 -4.23
CA ILE A 363 -12.52 -9.05 -5.45
C ILE A 363 -11.51 -9.67 -6.43
N GLY A 364 -10.20 -9.48 -6.26
CA GLY A 364 -9.19 -9.98 -7.22
C GLY A 364 -8.95 -9.08 -8.44
N LEU A 365 -9.67 -7.96 -8.56
CA LEU A 365 -9.40 -6.95 -9.59
C LEU A 365 -8.12 -6.15 -9.27
N ALA A 366 -7.18 -6.14 -10.22
CA ALA A 366 -6.00 -5.27 -10.21
C ALA A 366 -6.23 -3.98 -11.00
N ASP A 367 -5.57 -2.88 -10.60
CA ASP A 367 -5.66 -1.57 -11.25
C ASP A 367 -5.28 -1.63 -12.75
N LYS A 368 -4.20 -2.33 -13.12
CA LYS A 368 -3.79 -2.53 -14.53
C LYS A 368 -4.94 -3.11 -15.36
N THR A 369 -5.54 -4.21 -14.90
CA THR A 369 -6.69 -4.87 -15.56
C THR A 369 -7.91 -3.95 -15.67
N LEU A 370 -8.13 -3.03 -14.72
CA LEU A 370 -9.19 -2.02 -14.82
C LEU A 370 -8.90 -0.94 -15.88
N VAL A 371 -7.64 -0.50 -16.03
CA VAL A 371 -7.24 0.46 -17.07
C VAL A 371 -7.45 -0.13 -18.46
N VAL A 372 -7.03 -1.37 -18.68
CA VAL A 372 -7.25 -2.11 -19.94
C VAL A 372 -8.74 -2.32 -20.20
N ALA A 373 -9.53 -2.69 -19.18
CA ALA A 373 -10.99 -2.84 -19.31
C ALA A 373 -11.70 -1.54 -19.73
N LEU A 374 -11.23 -0.39 -19.21
CA LEU A 374 -11.74 0.93 -19.54
C LEU A 374 -11.39 1.31 -20.98
N ALA A 375 -10.15 1.09 -21.40
CA ALA A 375 -9.70 1.32 -22.78
C ALA A 375 -10.53 0.50 -23.79
N HIS A 376 -10.62 -0.81 -23.58
CA HIS A 376 -11.42 -1.72 -24.41
C HIS A 376 -12.89 -1.29 -24.49
N ALA A 377 -13.50 -0.88 -23.37
CA ALA A 377 -14.87 -0.40 -23.33
C ALA A 377 -15.07 0.90 -24.13
N ILE A 378 -14.10 1.81 -24.17
CA ILE A 378 -14.18 3.07 -24.92
C ILE A 378 -13.95 2.83 -26.42
N VAL A 379 -13.01 1.96 -26.79
CA VAL A 379 -12.83 1.48 -28.18
C VAL A 379 -14.14 0.88 -28.72
N LEU A 380 -14.75 -0.04 -27.97
CA LEU A 380 -16.03 -0.68 -28.31
C LEU A 380 -17.24 0.28 -28.27
N LYS A 381 -17.18 1.38 -27.51
CA LYS A 381 -18.16 2.49 -27.56
C LYS A 381 -18.03 3.27 -28.87
N THR A 382 -16.82 3.69 -29.24
CA THR A 382 -16.55 4.54 -30.42
C THR A 382 -16.78 3.82 -31.75
N MET A 383 -16.57 2.49 -31.81
CA MET A 383 -16.94 1.69 -32.99
C MET A 383 -18.46 1.45 -33.12
N GLY A 384 -19.21 1.54 -32.03
CA GLY A 384 -20.67 1.39 -32.04
C GLY A 384 -21.12 -0.03 -32.43
N ASN A 385 -21.70 -0.15 -33.63
CA ASN A 385 -22.16 -1.41 -34.23
C ASN A 385 -21.42 -1.74 -35.55
N LYS A 386 -20.28 -1.09 -35.82
CA LYS A 386 -19.45 -1.35 -37.02
C LYS A 386 -18.86 -2.76 -36.92
N LYS A 387 -19.20 -3.64 -37.86
CA LYS A 387 -18.52 -4.94 -37.99
C LYS A 387 -17.13 -4.73 -38.60
N ILE A 388 -16.09 -5.13 -37.88
CA ILE A 388 -14.71 -5.20 -38.38
C ILE A 388 -14.18 -6.65 -38.23
N PRO A 389 -13.17 -7.05 -39.03
CA PRO A 389 -12.50 -8.33 -38.86
C PRO A 389 -11.88 -8.49 -37.46
N HIS A 390 -11.76 -9.74 -37.02
CA HIS A 390 -11.20 -10.11 -35.72
C HIS A 390 -9.86 -9.44 -35.42
N ASP A 391 -8.91 -9.57 -36.33
CA ASP A 391 -7.51 -9.19 -36.11
C ASP A 391 -7.35 -7.65 -36.09
N LYS A 392 -8.22 -6.95 -36.84
CA LYS A 392 -8.36 -5.49 -36.80
C LYS A 392 -9.09 -4.98 -35.56
N LEU A 393 -9.82 -5.84 -34.84
CA LEU A 393 -10.38 -5.52 -33.54
C LEU A 393 -9.34 -5.74 -32.44
N ALA A 394 -8.56 -6.84 -32.49
CA ALA A 394 -7.48 -7.09 -31.54
C ALA A 394 -6.48 -5.92 -31.50
N ALA A 395 -5.87 -5.59 -32.65
CA ALA A 395 -4.91 -4.48 -32.73
C ALA A 395 -5.48 -3.11 -32.28
N LYS A 396 -6.79 -2.86 -32.46
CA LYS A 396 -7.44 -1.62 -31.96
C LYS A 396 -7.79 -1.65 -30.47
N LEU A 397 -7.94 -2.82 -29.87
CA LEU A 397 -8.11 -2.97 -28.43
C LEU A 397 -6.76 -2.76 -27.73
N GLU A 398 -5.70 -3.37 -28.27
CA GLU A 398 -4.29 -3.26 -27.88
C GLU A 398 -3.75 -1.82 -27.98
N GLU A 399 -3.81 -1.19 -29.17
CA GLU A 399 -3.50 0.25 -29.39
C GLU A 399 -4.25 1.13 -28.40
N GLY A 400 -5.54 0.85 -28.19
CA GLY A 400 -6.36 1.57 -27.23
C GLY A 400 -5.90 1.38 -25.77
N ALA A 401 -5.50 0.17 -25.39
CA ALA A 401 -4.99 -0.14 -24.07
C ALA A 401 -3.67 0.59 -23.81
N GLU A 402 -2.70 0.50 -24.71
CA GLU A 402 -1.41 1.19 -24.61
C GLU A 402 -1.58 2.71 -24.43
N ILE A 403 -2.41 3.35 -25.27
CA ILE A 403 -2.69 4.79 -25.18
C ILE A 403 -3.22 5.18 -23.79
N VAL A 404 -4.15 4.40 -23.23
CA VAL A 404 -4.73 4.69 -21.91
C VAL A 404 -3.76 4.32 -20.77
N LYS A 405 -2.93 3.26 -20.90
CA LYS A 405 -1.83 2.94 -19.97
C LYS A 405 -0.84 4.11 -19.85
N SER A 406 -0.41 4.67 -20.99
CA SER A 406 0.49 5.84 -21.07
C SER A 406 -0.13 7.05 -20.39
N VAL A 407 -1.28 7.52 -20.89
CA VAL A 407 -1.92 8.75 -20.38
C VAL A 407 -2.30 8.64 -18.91
N TYR A 408 -2.76 7.48 -18.44
CA TYR A 408 -3.05 7.31 -17.00
C TYR A 408 -1.79 7.28 -16.15
N SER A 409 -0.65 6.83 -16.67
CA SER A 409 0.62 6.85 -15.93
C SER A 409 1.23 8.25 -15.89
N GLU A 410 1.09 9.03 -16.97
CA GLU A 410 1.47 10.46 -17.06
C GLU A 410 0.53 11.38 -16.26
N LEU A 411 -0.75 11.02 -16.14
CA LEU A 411 -1.80 11.81 -15.51
C LEU A 411 -2.80 10.88 -14.77
N PRO A 412 -2.45 10.34 -13.59
CA PRO A 412 -3.24 9.35 -12.85
C PRO A 412 -4.47 9.95 -12.13
N ASN A 413 -5.30 10.66 -12.90
CA ASN A 413 -6.50 11.34 -12.44
C ASN A 413 -7.71 11.02 -13.33
N TYR A 414 -8.57 10.13 -12.84
CA TYR A 414 -9.80 9.76 -13.55
C TYR A 414 -10.81 10.91 -13.71
N ASP A 415 -10.78 11.94 -12.85
CA ASP A 415 -11.64 13.15 -12.99
C ASP A 415 -11.31 13.94 -14.27
N LEU A 416 -10.11 13.74 -14.83
CA LEU A 416 -9.66 14.32 -16.11
C LEU A 416 -9.75 13.30 -17.25
N VAL A 417 -9.23 12.09 -17.04
CA VAL A 417 -9.09 11.05 -18.07
C VAL A 417 -10.45 10.48 -18.51
N ILE A 418 -11.41 10.25 -17.60
CA ILE A 418 -12.71 9.65 -17.98
C ILE A 418 -13.60 10.62 -18.79
N PRO A 419 -13.73 11.91 -18.43
CA PRO A 419 -14.39 12.88 -19.30
C PRO A 419 -13.75 12.97 -20.69
N ALA A 420 -12.42 12.98 -20.78
CA ALA A 420 -11.71 12.99 -22.06
C ALA A 420 -12.02 11.72 -22.88
N LEU A 421 -11.92 10.53 -22.30
CA LEU A 421 -12.30 9.27 -22.94
C LEU A 421 -13.77 9.24 -23.43
N LEU A 422 -14.68 9.89 -22.71
CA LEU A 422 -16.08 10.00 -23.12
C LEU A 422 -16.29 11.02 -24.26
N GLU A 423 -15.49 12.09 -24.29
CA GLU A 423 -15.50 13.22 -25.22
C GLU A 423 -14.82 12.91 -26.56
N VAL A 424 -13.54 12.51 -26.54
CA VAL A 424 -12.69 12.30 -27.74
C VAL A 424 -12.33 10.83 -28.03
N GLY A 425 -12.70 9.90 -27.13
CA GLY A 425 -12.31 8.49 -27.25
C GLY A 425 -10.85 8.25 -26.84
N VAL A 426 -10.25 7.13 -27.29
CA VAL A 426 -8.82 6.85 -27.07
C VAL A 426 -7.92 7.59 -28.07
N GLU A 427 -8.35 7.72 -29.33
CA GLU A 427 -7.51 8.20 -30.44
C GLU A 427 -7.08 9.67 -30.28
N GLY A 428 -7.86 10.51 -29.59
CA GLY A 428 -7.51 11.91 -29.28
C GLY A 428 -7.09 12.15 -27.82
N LEU A 429 -6.77 11.09 -27.06
CA LEU A 429 -6.56 11.20 -25.62
C LEU A 429 -5.22 11.88 -25.26
N LYS A 430 -4.15 11.60 -26.01
CA LYS A 430 -2.79 12.14 -25.76
C LYS A 430 -2.72 13.66 -25.96
N GLU A 431 -3.52 14.22 -26.85
CA GLU A 431 -3.66 15.66 -27.05
C GLU A 431 -4.48 16.31 -25.92
N ARG A 432 -5.48 15.59 -25.42
CA ARG A 432 -6.53 16.07 -24.51
C ARG A 432 -6.16 15.98 -23.02
N CYS A 433 -5.27 15.06 -22.66
CA CYS A 433 -4.77 14.80 -21.32
C CYS A 433 -3.24 14.75 -21.34
N LYS A 434 -2.59 15.83 -20.89
CA LYS A 434 -1.14 15.98 -20.82
C LYS A 434 -0.66 16.07 -19.37
N LEU A 435 0.60 15.69 -19.12
CA LEU A 435 1.28 15.94 -17.84
C LEU A 435 1.08 17.40 -17.42
N THR A 436 0.58 17.61 -16.20
CA THR A 436 0.18 18.91 -15.66
C THR A 436 0.75 19.10 -14.26
N PRO A 437 1.55 20.15 -13.98
CA PRO A 437 2.02 20.43 -12.61
C PRO A 437 0.89 20.48 -11.58
N GLY A 438 1.11 19.89 -10.40
CA GLY A 438 0.07 19.71 -9.38
C GLY A 438 -0.74 18.41 -9.50
N VAL A 439 -0.57 17.64 -10.58
CA VAL A 439 -0.99 16.23 -10.66
C VAL A 439 0.28 15.37 -10.73
N PRO A 440 0.59 14.55 -9.70
CA PRO A 440 1.77 13.69 -9.73
C PRO A 440 1.61 12.58 -10.75
N LEU A 441 2.61 12.40 -11.60
CA LEU A 441 2.71 11.26 -12.50
C LEU A 441 3.26 10.03 -11.77
N LYS A 442 2.97 8.84 -12.28
CA LYS A 442 3.54 7.60 -11.71
C LYS A 442 5.04 7.52 -12.01
N PRO A 443 5.88 7.14 -11.03
CA PRO A 443 7.32 7.16 -11.19
C PRO A 443 7.82 6.07 -12.14
N MET A 444 8.94 6.34 -12.83
CA MET A 444 9.75 5.32 -13.48
C MET A 444 10.43 4.43 -12.43
N LEU A 445 10.44 3.12 -12.66
CA LEU A 445 10.97 2.10 -11.76
C LEU A 445 12.28 1.48 -12.32
N ALA A 446 12.94 0.63 -11.53
CA ALA A 446 14.23 0.02 -11.90
C ALA A 446 14.31 -1.47 -11.54
N LYS A 447 14.96 -2.27 -12.38
CA LYS A 447 15.18 -3.72 -12.14
C LYS A 447 16.33 -3.98 -11.17
N PRO A 448 16.28 -5.04 -10.34
CA PRO A 448 17.40 -5.46 -9.51
C PRO A 448 18.52 -6.01 -10.40
N THR A 449 19.76 -5.75 -10.03
CA THR A 449 20.94 -6.30 -10.69
C THR A 449 21.88 -6.90 -9.65
N LYS A 450 22.31 -8.14 -9.90
CA LYS A 450 23.03 -9.00 -8.94
C LYS A 450 24.55 -8.95 -9.13
N ALA A 451 25.05 -8.42 -10.25
CA ALA A 451 26.47 -8.31 -10.55
C ALA A 451 26.80 -7.08 -11.42
N ILE A 452 28.02 -6.56 -11.31
CA ILE A 452 28.50 -5.46 -12.17
C ILE A 452 28.65 -5.92 -13.64
N GLY A 453 28.93 -7.21 -13.88
CA GLY A 453 28.97 -7.78 -15.24
C GLY A 453 27.62 -7.64 -15.96
N GLU A 454 26.53 -8.00 -15.29
CA GLU A 454 25.16 -7.89 -15.78
C GLU A 454 24.81 -6.45 -16.25
N VAL A 455 25.34 -5.44 -15.54
CA VAL A 455 25.23 -4.02 -15.95
C VAL A 455 25.91 -3.81 -17.31
N LEU A 456 27.18 -4.21 -17.45
CA LEU A 456 27.95 -4.01 -18.69
C LEU A 456 27.37 -4.82 -19.85
N ASP A 457 26.96 -6.07 -19.63
CA ASP A 457 26.30 -6.90 -20.64
C ASP A 457 24.98 -6.25 -21.14
N ARG A 458 24.22 -5.61 -20.23
CA ARG A 458 22.98 -4.91 -20.62
C ARG A 458 23.24 -3.58 -21.31
N PHE A 459 24.26 -2.83 -20.88
CA PHE A 459 24.59 -1.50 -21.41
C PHE A 459 25.65 -1.52 -22.53
N GLU A 460 26.09 -2.69 -23.01
CA GLU A 460 27.16 -2.80 -24.02
C GLU A 460 26.93 -1.85 -25.21
N GLY A 461 27.95 -1.02 -25.49
CA GLY A 461 27.95 -0.06 -26.60
C GLY A 461 27.04 1.17 -26.42
N LYS A 462 26.50 1.43 -25.22
CA LYS A 462 25.56 2.53 -24.93
C LYS A 462 26.12 3.41 -23.80
N GLU A 463 25.99 4.74 -23.91
CA GLU A 463 26.31 5.61 -22.77
C GLU A 463 25.32 5.39 -21.62
N PHE A 464 25.82 5.29 -20.40
CA PHE A 464 25.04 5.25 -19.17
C PHE A 464 25.71 6.07 -18.06
N THR A 465 24.96 6.35 -17.00
CA THR A 465 25.45 6.99 -15.77
C THR A 465 25.15 6.12 -14.56
N CYS A 466 26.07 6.09 -13.62
CA CYS A 466 25.88 5.58 -12.28
C CYS A 466 25.61 6.76 -11.34
N GLU A 467 24.52 6.73 -10.60
CA GLU A 467 24.17 7.72 -9.58
C GLU A 467 24.09 7.08 -8.19
N TYR A 468 24.40 7.83 -7.14
CA TYR A 468 24.20 7.39 -5.76
C TYR A 468 22.73 7.03 -5.50
N LYS A 469 22.49 5.83 -4.93
CA LYS A 469 21.16 5.38 -4.51
C LYS A 469 20.88 5.75 -3.05
N TYR A 470 20.49 6.99 -2.83
CA TYR A 470 20.13 7.52 -1.51
C TYR A 470 19.06 6.68 -0.76
N ASP A 471 19.17 6.61 0.57
CA ASP A 471 18.19 5.99 1.47
C ASP A 471 17.26 7.07 2.06
N GLY A 472 16.12 7.32 1.40
CA GLY A 472 15.22 8.41 1.77
C GLY A 472 13.76 8.18 1.38
N GLU A 473 13.03 9.26 1.11
CA GLU A 473 11.70 9.22 0.51
C GLU A 473 11.68 9.94 -0.83
N ARG A 474 11.44 9.20 -1.93
CA ARG A 474 11.24 9.77 -3.26
C ARG A 474 10.14 10.84 -3.27
N ALA A 475 10.54 12.04 -3.62
CA ALA A 475 9.81 13.28 -3.55
C ALA A 475 9.73 13.90 -4.96
N GLN A 476 8.62 13.67 -5.65
CA GLN A 476 8.32 14.31 -6.93
C GLN A 476 7.86 15.75 -6.64
N VAL A 477 8.65 16.75 -7.02
CA VAL A 477 8.41 18.16 -6.68
C VAL A 477 7.90 18.92 -7.90
N HIS A 478 6.76 19.57 -7.75
CA HIS A 478 6.10 20.36 -8.79
C HIS A 478 6.10 21.84 -8.41
N LEU A 479 6.45 22.72 -9.35
CA LEU A 479 6.13 24.14 -9.31
C LEU A 479 5.01 24.42 -10.30
N LEU A 480 3.90 24.97 -9.80
CA LEU A 480 2.74 25.36 -10.59
C LEU A 480 2.91 26.80 -11.10
N GLU A 481 2.16 27.16 -12.16
CA GLU A 481 2.25 28.49 -12.80
C GLU A 481 1.80 29.66 -11.90
N ASP A 482 1.10 29.37 -10.79
CA ASP A 482 0.74 30.35 -9.76
C ASP A 482 1.86 30.58 -8.73
N GLY A 483 2.99 29.88 -8.86
CA GLY A 483 4.13 29.92 -7.94
C GLY A 483 3.99 29.01 -6.73
N SER A 484 2.91 28.21 -6.62
CA SER A 484 2.78 27.22 -5.55
C SER A 484 3.64 25.98 -5.81
N ILE A 485 4.18 25.41 -4.73
CA ILE A 485 4.99 24.19 -4.77
C ILE A 485 4.24 23.05 -4.10
N ALA A 486 4.21 21.90 -4.76
CA ALA A 486 3.66 20.66 -4.22
C ALA A 486 4.72 19.56 -4.24
N VAL A 487 4.76 18.73 -3.19
CA VAL A 487 5.64 17.57 -3.05
C VAL A 487 4.78 16.32 -2.97
N PHE A 488 5.05 15.32 -3.81
CA PHE A 488 4.32 14.05 -3.83
C PHE A 488 5.24 12.85 -3.62
N SER A 489 4.71 11.80 -2.98
CA SER A 489 5.42 10.54 -2.73
C SER A 489 5.47 9.67 -3.98
N ARG A 490 6.33 8.63 -3.94
CA ARG A 490 6.34 7.51 -4.90
C ARG A 490 4.94 6.94 -5.22
N ASN A 491 4.03 6.95 -4.24
CA ASN A 491 2.67 6.42 -4.37
C ASN A 491 1.63 7.49 -4.76
N SER A 492 2.07 8.67 -5.20
CA SER A 492 1.23 9.84 -5.50
C SER A 492 0.52 10.45 -4.27
N GLU A 493 0.99 10.21 -3.05
CA GLU A 493 0.45 10.88 -1.85
C GLU A 493 1.00 12.31 -1.72
N ASN A 494 0.19 13.28 -1.32
CA ASN A 494 0.66 14.66 -1.13
C ASN A 494 1.41 14.82 0.21
N MET A 495 2.72 15.08 0.12
CA MET A 495 3.63 15.23 1.26
C MET A 495 3.96 16.69 1.61
N SER A 496 3.37 17.67 0.93
CA SER A 496 3.70 19.10 1.11
C SER A 496 3.53 19.58 2.56
N ALA A 497 2.58 19.01 3.30
CA ALA A 497 2.34 19.30 4.72
C ALA A 497 3.25 18.52 5.70
N LYS A 498 4.01 17.53 5.22
CA LYS A 498 5.08 16.82 5.95
C LYS A 498 6.45 17.51 5.75
N TYR A 499 6.63 18.17 4.61
CA TYR A 499 7.88 18.84 4.21
C TYR A 499 7.70 20.34 3.93
N PRO A 500 7.23 21.15 4.90
CA PRO A 500 7.12 22.61 4.73
C PRO A 500 8.49 23.30 4.64
N ASP A 501 9.56 22.63 5.07
CA ASP A 501 10.95 23.03 4.83
C ASP A 501 11.35 22.85 3.36
N LEU A 502 11.09 21.69 2.73
CA LEU A 502 11.36 21.52 1.28
C LEU A 502 10.66 22.60 0.45
N VAL A 503 9.40 22.91 0.77
CA VAL A 503 8.61 23.98 0.13
C VAL A 503 9.25 25.37 0.30
N GLN A 504 10.05 25.60 1.35
CA GLN A 504 10.81 26.85 1.58
C GLN A 504 12.25 26.83 1.05
N GLN A 505 12.84 25.64 0.88
CA GLN A 505 14.19 25.41 0.37
C GLN A 505 14.23 25.49 -1.16
N VAL A 506 13.33 24.76 -1.83
CA VAL A 506 13.26 24.64 -3.30
C VAL A 506 13.25 25.99 -4.05
N PRO A 507 12.54 27.06 -3.59
CA PRO A 507 12.65 28.42 -4.15
C PRO A 507 14.07 28.98 -4.33
N ARG A 508 15.06 28.50 -3.57
CA ARG A 508 16.46 28.97 -3.59
C ARG A 508 17.32 28.24 -4.62
N ALA A 509 16.92 27.03 -4.99
CA ALA A 509 17.60 26.19 -5.98
C ALA A 509 17.19 26.50 -7.42
N ILE A 510 16.15 27.30 -7.63
CA ILE A 510 15.57 27.60 -8.94
C ILE A 510 16.20 28.86 -9.55
N LYS A 511 16.62 28.81 -10.82
CA LYS A 511 17.11 29.99 -11.55
C LYS A 511 15.94 30.82 -12.13
N PRO A 512 16.07 32.16 -12.28
CA PRO A 512 14.95 33.05 -12.67
C PRO A 512 14.29 32.81 -14.05
N SER A 513 14.80 31.89 -14.86
CA SER A 513 14.21 31.48 -16.14
C SER A 513 13.07 30.47 -15.99
N VAL A 514 12.88 29.90 -14.80
CA VAL A 514 11.89 28.85 -14.50
C VAL A 514 10.60 29.46 -13.97
N LYS A 515 9.46 28.96 -14.46
CA LYS A 515 8.09 29.38 -14.11
C LYS A 515 7.25 28.22 -13.58
N SER A 516 7.47 27.03 -14.12
CA SER A 516 6.82 25.78 -13.73
C SER A 516 7.74 24.61 -14.05
N PHE A 517 7.69 23.55 -13.25
CA PHE A 517 8.48 22.33 -13.48
C PHE A 517 7.87 21.11 -12.77
N VAL A 518 8.36 19.93 -13.13
CA VAL A 518 8.29 18.72 -12.31
C VAL A 518 9.68 18.08 -12.27
N ILE A 519 10.26 17.89 -11.09
CA ILE A 519 11.50 17.14 -10.86
C ILE A 519 11.24 15.85 -10.10
N ASP A 520 12.11 14.87 -10.31
CA ASP A 520 12.19 13.63 -9.54
C ASP A 520 13.44 13.69 -8.66
N ALA A 521 13.28 13.39 -7.37
CA ALA A 521 14.31 13.61 -6.36
C ALA A 521 14.12 12.67 -5.15
N GLU A 522 15.17 12.42 -4.39
CA GLU A 522 15.08 11.75 -3.08
C GLU A 522 15.19 12.78 -1.95
N ALA A 523 14.24 12.76 -1.01
CA ALA A 523 14.30 13.54 0.22
C ALA A 523 14.98 12.72 1.31
N VAL A 524 16.17 13.13 1.74
CA VAL A 524 17.04 12.37 2.66
C VAL A 524 17.21 13.16 3.96
N ALA A 525 17.21 12.49 5.11
CA ALA A 525 17.53 13.15 6.38
C ALA A 525 19.00 13.60 6.38
N TYR A 526 19.27 14.78 6.94
CA TYR A 526 20.58 15.41 6.82
C TYR A 526 21.01 16.14 8.08
N ASP A 527 22.26 15.92 8.48
CA ASP A 527 22.89 16.47 9.67
C ASP A 527 23.66 17.76 9.32
N LEU A 528 23.23 18.89 9.90
CA LEU A 528 23.79 20.21 9.57
C LEU A 528 25.16 20.49 10.21
N GLU A 529 25.57 19.74 11.24
CA GLU A 529 26.84 19.96 11.93
C GLU A 529 27.98 19.17 11.26
N THR A 530 27.70 17.91 10.93
CA THR A 530 28.64 16.98 10.28
C THR A 530 28.59 17.03 8.76
N LYS A 531 27.52 17.62 8.18
CA LYS A 531 27.25 17.70 6.74
C LYS A 531 27.16 16.33 6.06
N LYS A 532 26.44 15.41 6.70
CA LYS A 532 26.23 14.03 6.22
C LYS A 532 24.74 13.71 6.08
N ILE A 533 24.43 12.77 5.18
CA ILE A 533 23.13 12.12 5.18
C ILE A 533 22.97 11.24 6.44
N LEU A 534 21.73 11.07 6.87
CA LEU A 534 21.33 10.23 7.99
C LEU A 534 20.45 9.08 7.48
N PRO A 535 20.48 7.89 8.11
CA PRO A 535 19.66 6.76 7.69
C PRO A 535 18.16 7.07 7.63
N PHE A 536 17.41 6.32 6.83
CA PHE A 536 15.95 6.45 6.74
C PHE A 536 15.23 6.36 8.11
N GLN A 537 15.83 5.70 9.11
CA GLN A 537 15.31 5.65 10.48
C GLN A 537 15.19 7.06 11.10
N ASP A 538 16.19 7.94 10.94
CA ASP A 538 16.11 9.35 11.36
C ASP A 538 15.01 10.09 10.58
N LEU A 539 14.91 9.89 9.25
CA LEU A 539 13.86 10.50 8.42
C LEU A 539 12.44 10.11 8.86
N SER A 540 12.25 8.83 9.22
CA SER A 540 10.95 8.25 9.60
C SER A 540 10.36 8.86 10.87
N ARG A 541 11.20 9.44 11.74
CA ARG A 541 10.80 10.16 12.97
C ARG A 541 10.13 11.51 12.70
N ARG A 542 10.09 12.00 11.45
CA ARG A 542 9.37 13.23 11.10
C ARG A 542 7.86 13.07 11.23
N LYS A 543 7.24 14.00 11.96
CA LYS A 543 5.77 14.15 12.06
C LYS A 543 5.14 14.18 10.67
N ARG A 544 4.03 13.46 10.47
CA ARG A 544 3.37 13.32 9.15
C ARG A 544 2.27 14.35 8.86
N LYS A 545 1.78 15.06 9.88
CA LYS A 545 0.67 16.02 9.81
C LYS A 545 0.95 17.21 10.74
N ASP A 546 0.37 18.36 10.42
CA ASP A 546 0.45 19.62 11.19
C ASP A 546 1.88 20.06 11.55
N VAL A 547 2.82 19.86 10.62
CA VAL A 547 4.22 20.26 10.74
C VAL A 547 4.38 21.75 10.46
N LYS A 548 5.04 22.49 11.35
CA LYS A 548 5.54 23.84 11.08
C LYS A 548 7.03 23.81 10.80
N ALA A 549 7.55 24.80 10.08
CA ALA A 549 8.98 24.87 9.78
C ALA A 549 9.83 25.08 11.05
N GLU A 550 9.29 25.79 12.06
CA GLU A 550 9.93 26.01 13.37
C GLU A 550 10.05 24.72 14.21
N ASP A 551 9.15 23.75 14.00
CA ASP A 551 9.03 22.53 14.82
C ASP A 551 9.87 21.34 14.27
N ILE A 552 10.73 21.58 13.25
CA ILE A 552 11.49 20.52 12.55
C ILE A 552 12.84 20.29 13.21
N THR A 553 12.99 19.12 13.84
CA THR A 553 14.27 18.61 14.38
C THR A 553 15.09 17.90 13.30
N VAL A 554 14.48 16.97 12.55
CA VAL A 554 15.16 16.23 11.47
C VAL A 554 15.04 17.01 10.17
N ARG A 555 16.12 17.73 9.83
CA ARG A 555 16.27 18.46 8.57
C ARG A 555 16.42 17.51 7.38
N VAL A 556 16.06 17.99 6.20
CA VAL A 556 16.08 17.22 4.95
C VAL A 556 16.89 17.96 3.89
N HIS A 557 17.63 17.17 3.13
CA HIS A 557 18.33 17.55 1.92
C HIS A 557 17.63 16.90 0.72
N LEU A 558 17.40 17.66 -0.34
CA LEU A 558 16.84 17.13 -1.58
C LEU A 558 17.95 16.79 -2.57
N PHE A 559 17.94 15.58 -3.12
CA PHE A 559 18.87 15.14 -4.17
C PHE A 559 18.09 14.90 -5.47
N ALA A 560 18.15 15.87 -6.38
CA ALA A 560 17.41 15.83 -7.64
C ALA A 560 18.13 14.99 -8.71
N PHE A 561 17.40 14.08 -9.35
CA PHE A 561 17.96 13.08 -10.27
C PHE A 561 17.25 13.00 -11.63
N ASP A 562 16.15 13.72 -11.84
CA ASP A 562 15.53 13.88 -13.16
C ASP A 562 14.67 15.16 -13.24
N LEU A 563 14.41 15.64 -14.46
CA LEU A 563 13.53 16.77 -14.78
C LEU A 563 12.52 16.32 -15.85
N LEU A 564 11.25 16.29 -15.46
CA LEU A 564 10.17 15.62 -16.19
C LEU A 564 9.29 16.60 -16.98
N TYR A 565 9.28 17.86 -16.56
CA TYR A 565 8.53 18.95 -17.19
C TYR A 565 9.22 20.29 -16.88
N LEU A 566 9.20 21.24 -17.82
CA LEU A 566 9.74 22.58 -17.65
C LEU A 566 8.96 23.61 -18.48
N ASN A 567 8.52 24.71 -17.85
CA ASN A 567 8.03 25.93 -18.50
C ASN A 567 6.90 25.77 -19.56
N GLY A 568 6.08 24.71 -19.47
CA GLY A 568 5.03 24.39 -20.43
C GLY A 568 5.27 23.10 -21.22
N GLU A 569 6.51 22.58 -21.22
CA GLU A 569 6.95 21.45 -22.03
C GLU A 569 7.12 20.18 -21.19
N SER A 570 6.53 19.06 -21.64
CA SER A 570 6.80 17.73 -21.08
C SER A 570 8.11 17.21 -21.64
N LEU A 571 9.00 16.72 -20.76
CA LEU A 571 10.33 16.23 -21.14
C LEU A 571 10.41 14.70 -21.17
N LEU A 572 9.32 13.98 -20.88
CA LEU A 572 9.32 12.52 -20.77
C LEU A 572 9.87 11.80 -22.00
N THR A 573 9.55 12.31 -23.20
CA THR A 573 9.99 11.73 -24.48
C THR A 573 11.40 12.14 -24.91
N LYS A 574 12.16 12.81 -24.04
CA LYS A 574 13.56 13.24 -24.30
C LYS A 574 14.53 12.29 -23.62
N GLU A 575 15.73 12.16 -24.19
CA GLU A 575 16.82 11.36 -23.64
C GLU A 575 17.25 11.87 -22.26
N LEU A 576 17.67 10.96 -21.36
CA LEU A 576 18.10 11.35 -20.00
C LEU A 576 19.24 12.37 -20.01
N LYS A 577 20.15 12.32 -20.99
CA LYS A 577 21.23 13.32 -21.13
C LYS A 577 20.69 14.73 -21.36
N GLU A 578 19.60 14.90 -22.12
CA GLU A 578 18.94 16.21 -22.28
C GLU A 578 18.23 16.63 -20.98
N ARG A 579 17.46 15.73 -20.35
CA ARG A 579 16.75 16.02 -19.09
C ARG A 579 17.70 16.42 -17.95
N ARG A 580 18.81 15.68 -17.80
CA ARG A 580 19.88 15.96 -16.81
C ARG A 580 20.62 17.27 -17.12
N THR A 581 20.86 17.58 -18.39
CA THR A 581 21.44 18.87 -18.80
C THR A 581 20.51 20.03 -18.44
N LEU A 582 19.22 19.94 -18.80
CA LEU A 582 18.22 20.96 -18.47
C LEU A 582 18.05 21.14 -16.95
N LEU A 583 18.13 20.06 -16.16
CA LEU A 583 18.14 20.11 -14.70
C LEU A 583 19.33 20.95 -14.18
N GLN A 584 20.53 20.71 -14.68
CA GLN A 584 21.74 21.45 -14.30
C GLN A 584 21.74 22.90 -14.82
N GLU A 585 21.19 23.15 -16.01
CA GLU A 585 21.05 24.48 -16.60
C GLU A 585 20.04 25.35 -15.84
N HIS A 586 18.92 24.80 -15.37
CA HIS A 586 17.82 25.55 -14.75
C HIS A 586 17.79 25.56 -13.21
N PHE A 587 18.56 24.70 -12.54
CA PHE A 587 18.67 24.67 -11.07
C PHE A 587 20.12 24.91 -10.62
N GLN A 588 20.32 25.14 -9.32
CA GLN A 588 21.62 25.33 -8.67
C GLN A 588 21.68 24.62 -7.32
N PRO A 589 22.82 24.01 -6.93
CA PRO A 589 23.01 23.49 -5.59
C PRO A 589 22.86 24.58 -4.51
N VAL A 590 22.29 24.20 -3.37
CA VAL A 590 22.14 25.04 -2.18
C VAL A 590 22.63 24.21 -0.99
N GLU A 591 23.71 24.67 -0.35
CA GLU A 591 24.41 23.92 0.69
C GLU A 591 23.46 23.46 1.81
N SER A 592 23.47 22.15 2.11
CA SER A 592 22.61 21.51 3.12
C SER A 592 21.10 21.56 2.84
N GLU A 593 20.66 21.91 1.62
CA GLU A 593 19.25 22.01 1.26
C GLU A 593 18.90 21.33 -0.08
N PHE A 594 19.71 21.52 -1.13
CA PHE A 594 19.47 20.98 -2.47
C PHE A 594 20.77 20.64 -3.19
N ALA A 595 20.84 19.47 -3.81
CA ALA A 595 21.90 19.10 -4.75
C ALA A 595 21.32 18.28 -5.91
N PHE A 596 22.14 18.08 -6.95
CA PHE A 596 21.91 16.99 -7.89
C PHE A 596 22.37 15.67 -7.26
N ALA A 597 21.87 14.54 -7.74
CA ALA A 597 22.43 13.24 -7.37
C ALA A 597 23.89 13.13 -7.83
N GLU A 598 24.81 12.85 -6.90
CA GLU A 598 26.21 12.53 -7.19
C GLU A 598 26.30 11.39 -8.23
N SER A 599 27.13 11.57 -9.26
CA SER A 599 27.05 10.78 -10.50
C SER A 599 28.39 10.57 -11.20
N SER A 600 28.64 9.34 -11.67
CA SER A 600 29.78 8.97 -12.50
C SER A 600 29.30 8.37 -13.83
N ASP A 601 29.74 8.94 -14.95
CA ASP A 601 29.45 8.43 -16.30
C ASP A 601 30.48 7.36 -16.75
N SER A 602 31.19 6.74 -15.80
CA SER A 602 32.22 5.74 -16.12
C SER A 602 31.65 4.45 -16.69
N GLN A 603 32.49 3.72 -17.41
CA GLN A 603 32.18 2.51 -18.18
C GLN A 603 33.05 1.31 -17.77
N SER A 604 33.97 1.46 -16.80
CA SER A 604 34.86 0.39 -16.35
C SER A 604 34.32 -0.33 -15.10
N THR A 605 34.54 -1.64 -15.03
CA THR A 605 34.20 -2.50 -13.88
C THR A 605 34.75 -1.95 -12.57
N GLU A 606 35.99 -1.50 -12.60
CA GLU A 606 36.79 -1.06 -11.46
C GLU A 606 36.30 0.28 -10.90
N GLU A 607 35.96 1.24 -11.76
CA GLU A 607 35.42 2.53 -11.32
C GLU A 607 33.98 2.40 -10.84
N ILE A 608 33.15 1.55 -11.45
CA ILE A 608 31.79 1.25 -10.98
C ILE A 608 31.83 0.56 -9.61
N ALA A 609 32.77 -0.38 -9.40
CA ALA A 609 32.98 -1.03 -8.11
C ALA A 609 33.45 -0.02 -7.03
N ALA A 610 34.43 0.83 -7.35
CA ALA A 610 34.91 1.87 -6.43
C ALA A 610 33.80 2.87 -6.06
N PHE A 611 33.01 3.32 -7.03
CA PHE A 611 31.89 4.25 -6.81
C PHE A 611 30.75 3.60 -6.02
N LEU A 612 30.54 2.28 -6.15
CA LEU A 612 29.62 1.51 -5.32
C LEU A 612 30.11 1.47 -3.86
N GLU A 613 31.39 1.18 -3.62
CA GLU A 613 31.97 1.21 -2.27
C GLU A 613 31.92 2.60 -1.65
N GLU A 614 32.15 3.65 -2.44
CA GLU A 614 32.07 5.05 -2.01
C GLU A 614 30.64 5.44 -1.61
N SER A 615 29.64 5.12 -2.44
CA SER A 615 28.23 5.38 -2.15
C SER A 615 27.76 4.76 -0.83
N VAL A 616 28.17 3.51 -0.55
CA VAL A 616 27.82 2.81 0.69
C VAL A 616 28.55 3.39 1.90
N LYS A 617 29.81 3.80 1.72
CA LYS A 617 30.62 4.49 2.74
C LYS A 617 30.08 5.88 3.09
N ASP A 618 29.42 6.54 2.15
CA ASP A 618 28.76 7.83 2.37
C ASP A 618 27.31 7.71 2.90
N GLY A 619 26.77 6.48 2.97
CA GLY A 619 25.49 6.15 3.61
C GLY A 619 24.32 5.85 2.65
N CYS A 620 24.58 5.62 1.37
CA CYS A 620 23.58 5.23 0.36
C CYS A 620 23.37 3.70 0.32
N GLU A 621 22.26 3.24 -0.26
CA GLU A 621 21.96 1.81 -0.45
C GLU A 621 22.85 1.13 -1.53
N GLY A 622 23.57 1.91 -2.33
CA GLY A 622 24.33 1.47 -3.49
C GLY A 622 24.21 2.45 -4.66
N LEU A 623 24.04 1.94 -5.88
CA LEU A 623 23.96 2.72 -7.12
C LEU A 623 22.64 2.52 -7.89
N MET A 624 22.22 3.57 -8.59
CA MET A 624 21.26 3.53 -9.70
C MET A 624 22.05 3.63 -11.01
N VAL A 625 21.83 2.72 -11.97
CA VAL A 625 22.47 2.80 -13.29
C VAL A 625 21.43 3.15 -14.34
N LYS A 626 21.65 4.19 -15.14
CA LYS A 626 20.66 4.74 -16.09
C LYS A 626 21.23 4.96 -17.48
N MET A 627 20.51 4.54 -18.53
CA MET A 627 20.86 4.81 -19.93
C MET A 627 20.77 6.32 -20.25
N LEU A 628 21.74 6.87 -20.99
CA LEU A 628 21.84 8.32 -21.25
C LEU A 628 21.29 8.80 -22.60
N THR A 629 21.58 8.09 -23.71
CA THR A 629 21.46 8.61 -25.10
C THR A 629 20.95 7.61 -26.13
N THR A 630 20.06 6.71 -25.72
CA THR A 630 19.32 5.85 -26.66
C THR A 630 17.92 6.38 -26.87
N ALA A 631 17.27 5.99 -27.97
CA ALA A 631 15.85 6.26 -28.19
C ALA A 631 14.93 5.68 -27.09
N ASN A 632 15.45 4.76 -26.26
CA ASN A 632 14.76 4.16 -25.13
C ASN A 632 15.10 4.84 -23.78
N SER A 633 16.06 5.78 -23.74
CA SER A 633 16.47 6.51 -22.51
C SER A 633 15.47 7.60 -22.06
N THR A 634 14.24 7.53 -22.57
CA THR A 634 13.09 8.34 -22.16
C THR A 634 12.72 8.07 -20.70
N TYR A 635 11.85 8.90 -20.13
CA TYR A 635 11.23 8.60 -18.85
C TYR A 635 9.93 7.85 -19.11
N GLU A 636 9.80 6.63 -18.56
CA GLU A 636 8.64 5.77 -18.78
C GLU A 636 7.83 5.61 -17.47
N PRO A 637 6.73 6.38 -17.28
CA PRO A 637 5.90 6.29 -16.09
C PRO A 637 5.32 4.88 -15.88
N SER A 638 5.32 4.39 -14.64
CA SER A 638 4.86 3.04 -14.23
C SER A 638 5.67 1.84 -14.76
N ARG A 639 6.49 1.97 -15.81
CA ARG A 639 7.34 0.87 -16.32
C ARG A 639 8.56 0.65 -15.41
N ARG A 640 9.06 -0.58 -15.40
CA ARG A 640 10.29 -1.00 -14.72
C ARG A 640 11.39 -1.30 -15.75
N SER A 641 11.41 -0.58 -16.87
CA SER A 641 12.23 -0.93 -18.03
C SER A 641 13.73 -0.98 -17.73
N MET A 642 14.44 -1.80 -18.51
CA MET A 642 15.90 -2.03 -18.42
C MET A 642 16.76 -0.81 -18.80
N ASN A 643 16.15 0.37 -18.87
CA ASN A 643 16.85 1.64 -18.98
C ASN A 643 17.39 2.09 -17.61
N TRP A 644 16.75 1.69 -16.50
CA TRP A 644 17.18 1.96 -15.12
C TRP A 644 17.38 0.64 -14.34
N LEU A 645 18.58 0.42 -13.80
CA LEU A 645 18.92 -0.70 -12.91
C LEU A 645 19.22 -0.18 -11.50
N LYS A 646 19.06 -1.03 -10.47
CA LYS A 646 19.44 -0.75 -9.08
C LYS A 646 20.45 -1.80 -8.61
N LEU A 647 21.69 -1.38 -8.39
CA LEU A 647 22.80 -2.21 -7.93
C LEU A 647 23.02 -1.94 -6.44
N LYS A 648 22.69 -2.90 -5.59
CA LYS A 648 22.85 -2.80 -4.14
C LYS A 648 23.96 -3.72 -3.63
N LYS A 649 24.52 -3.39 -2.46
CA LYS A 649 25.54 -4.23 -1.82
C LYS A 649 24.99 -5.58 -1.34
N ASP A 650 23.76 -5.63 -0.83
CA ASP A 650 23.05 -6.85 -0.41
C ASP A 650 22.58 -7.73 -1.58
N TYR A 651 22.76 -7.29 -2.84
CA TYR A 651 22.38 -8.04 -4.04
C TYR A 651 23.58 -8.75 -4.69
N LEU A 652 24.80 -8.40 -4.29
CA LEU A 652 26.02 -9.06 -4.76
C LEU A 652 26.12 -10.44 -4.10
N SER A 653 26.21 -11.50 -4.90
CA SER A 653 26.19 -12.87 -4.39
C SER A 653 27.36 -13.16 -3.45
N GLY A 654 27.05 -13.61 -2.23
CA GLY A 654 28.03 -13.82 -1.15
C GLY A 654 28.41 -12.56 -0.37
N VAL A 655 27.75 -11.42 -0.59
CA VAL A 655 28.00 -10.15 0.14
C VAL A 655 26.74 -9.70 0.86
N GLY A 656 26.70 -9.87 2.18
CA GLY A 656 25.61 -9.43 3.04
C GLY A 656 25.61 -10.19 4.36
N ASP A 657 25.08 -9.57 5.42
CA ASP A 657 24.91 -10.25 6.71
C ASP A 657 23.59 -11.05 6.68
N SER A 658 23.69 -12.37 6.52
CA SER A 658 22.57 -13.29 6.78
C SER A 658 22.57 -13.76 8.24
N LEU A 659 21.39 -14.09 8.75
CA LEU A 659 21.16 -14.53 10.12
C LEU A 659 20.42 -15.86 10.14
N ASP A 660 20.86 -16.79 10.97
CA ASP A 660 20.17 -18.06 11.23
C ASP A 660 19.22 -17.86 12.42
N LEU A 661 17.92 -17.85 12.19
CA LEU A 661 16.92 -17.45 13.19
C LEU A 661 15.90 -18.55 13.48
N VAL A 662 15.49 -18.67 14.74
CA VAL A 662 14.54 -19.70 15.21
C VAL A 662 13.10 -19.25 14.98
N VAL A 663 12.26 -20.12 14.41
CA VAL A 663 10.82 -19.89 14.30
C VAL A 663 10.14 -20.15 15.64
N VAL A 664 9.56 -19.11 16.26
CA VAL A 664 8.95 -19.19 17.61
C VAL A 664 7.44 -18.90 17.65
N GLY A 665 6.85 -18.43 16.55
CA GLY A 665 5.40 -18.24 16.45
C GLY A 665 4.90 -17.89 15.05
N ALA A 666 3.59 -17.76 14.90
CA ALA A 666 2.92 -17.47 13.63
C ALA A 666 1.70 -16.55 13.77
N TYR A 667 1.30 -15.98 12.64
CA TYR A 667 0.09 -15.19 12.46
C TYR A 667 -0.82 -15.89 11.44
N HIS A 668 -2.13 -15.94 11.69
CA HIS A 668 -3.07 -16.57 10.77
C HIS A 668 -3.15 -15.79 9.45
N GLY A 669 -3.17 -16.53 8.33
CA GLY A 669 -3.34 -15.95 7.01
C GLY A 669 -4.72 -15.30 6.81
N LYS A 670 -4.78 -14.36 5.86
CA LYS A 670 -5.98 -13.55 5.56
C LYS A 670 -6.20 -13.53 4.04
N GLY A 671 -7.44 -13.43 3.59
CA GLY A 671 -7.76 -13.57 2.16
C GLY A 671 -7.61 -15.03 1.69
N LYS A 672 -6.92 -15.27 0.57
CA LYS A 672 -6.64 -16.64 0.05
C LYS A 672 -5.98 -17.53 1.11
N ARG A 673 -5.06 -16.98 1.91
CA ARG A 673 -4.22 -17.73 2.88
C ARG A 673 -4.92 -18.14 4.19
N THR A 674 -6.24 -18.06 4.34
CA THR A 674 -6.92 -18.38 5.62
C THR A 674 -6.80 -19.83 6.10
N ALA A 675 -6.30 -20.75 5.26
CA ALA A 675 -6.05 -22.14 5.66
C ALA A 675 -4.67 -22.36 6.31
N VAL A 676 -3.74 -21.39 6.22
CA VAL A 676 -2.34 -21.53 6.64
C VAL A 676 -1.88 -20.35 7.50
N TYR A 677 -0.64 -20.41 7.99
CA TYR A 677 0.04 -19.25 8.57
C TYR A 677 0.39 -18.25 7.46
N GLY A 678 0.11 -16.96 7.67
CA GLY A 678 0.38 -15.89 6.70
C GLY A 678 1.68 -15.12 6.96
N ALA A 679 2.25 -15.26 8.15
CA ALA A 679 3.53 -14.68 8.56
C ALA A 679 4.04 -15.41 9.82
N PHE A 680 5.34 -15.30 10.08
CA PHE A 680 6.05 -15.98 11.16
C PHE A 680 6.79 -14.98 12.05
N LEU A 681 6.98 -15.33 13.32
CA LEU A 681 7.76 -14.60 14.31
C LEU A 681 9.07 -15.36 14.55
N LEU A 682 10.20 -14.67 14.38
CA LEU A 682 11.54 -15.23 14.48
C LEU A 682 12.30 -14.68 15.70
N ALA A 683 13.27 -15.44 16.19
CA ALA A 683 14.14 -15.10 17.32
C ALA A 683 15.63 -15.40 17.05
N CYS A 684 16.51 -14.61 17.64
CA CYS A 684 17.91 -14.96 17.87
C CYS A 684 18.06 -15.70 19.23
N TYR A 685 19.23 -16.25 19.51
CA TYR A 685 19.49 -16.98 20.76
C TYR A 685 20.52 -16.25 21.64
N ASP A 686 20.10 -15.81 22.82
CA ASP A 686 20.97 -15.19 23.82
C ASP A 686 21.68 -16.30 24.61
N GLN A 687 23.02 -16.32 24.54
CA GLN A 687 23.84 -17.36 25.18
C GLN A 687 24.11 -17.10 26.66
N ASP A 688 23.97 -15.85 27.14
CA ASP A 688 24.17 -15.47 28.54
C ASP A 688 22.89 -15.71 29.38
N SER A 689 21.70 -15.62 28.77
CA SER A 689 20.41 -15.88 29.42
C SER A 689 19.75 -17.22 29.07
N GLU A 690 20.27 -17.97 28.09
CA GLU A 690 19.68 -19.18 27.49
C GLU A 690 18.28 -18.95 26.86
N ASN A 691 17.95 -17.70 26.49
CA ASN A 691 16.63 -17.31 25.98
C ASN A 691 16.59 -17.05 24.46
N PHE A 692 15.44 -17.36 23.85
CA PHE A 692 15.10 -17.00 22.47
C PHE A 692 14.52 -15.58 22.41
N GLN A 693 15.36 -14.60 22.08
CA GLN A 693 14.96 -13.21 21.95
C GLN A 693 14.33 -12.95 20.58
N THR A 694 13.04 -12.60 20.56
CA THR A 694 12.35 -12.24 19.31
C THR A 694 13.06 -11.09 18.59
N ILE A 695 13.21 -11.17 17.27
CA ILE A 695 13.98 -10.22 16.44
C ILE A 695 13.18 -9.63 15.28
N CYS A 696 12.32 -10.41 14.61
CA CYS A 696 11.56 -9.91 13.46
C CYS A 696 10.29 -10.71 13.18
N LYS A 697 9.43 -10.12 12.33
CA LYS A 697 8.29 -10.78 11.71
C LYS A 697 8.50 -10.83 10.21
N ILE A 698 8.31 -12.00 9.62
CA ILE A 698 8.45 -12.23 8.18
C ILE A 698 7.15 -12.75 7.57
N GLY A 699 6.77 -12.26 6.39
CA GLY A 699 5.53 -12.65 5.67
C GLY A 699 5.70 -12.66 4.14
N THR A 700 6.95 -12.66 3.69
CA THR A 700 7.44 -12.46 2.32
C THR A 700 8.69 -13.30 2.13
N GLY A 701 8.97 -13.78 0.91
CA GLY A 701 10.00 -14.81 0.67
C GLY A 701 9.50 -16.24 0.85
N PHE A 702 8.21 -16.48 0.60
CA PHE A 702 7.58 -17.81 0.65
C PHE A 702 6.67 -18.00 -0.58
N SER A 703 6.75 -19.16 -1.25
CA SER A 703 5.74 -19.61 -2.21
C SER A 703 4.50 -20.20 -1.50
N GLU A 704 3.40 -20.46 -2.22
CA GLU A 704 2.21 -21.07 -1.62
C GLU A 704 2.46 -22.55 -1.22
N GLU A 705 3.35 -23.26 -1.94
CA GLU A 705 3.83 -24.60 -1.58
C GLU A 705 4.65 -24.54 -0.30
N PHE A 706 5.57 -23.58 -0.17
CA PHE A 706 6.38 -23.42 1.03
C PHE A 706 5.54 -23.07 2.26
N LEU A 707 4.54 -22.20 2.12
CA LEU A 707 3.59 -21.89 3.19
C LEU A 707 2.78 -23.13 3.61
N SER A 708 2.39 -23.96 2.64
CA SER A 708 1.65 -25.21 2.89
C SER A 708 2.53 -26.26 3.59
N GLN A 709 3.79 -26.43 3.15
CA GLN A 709 4.77 -27.32 3.80
C GLN A 709 5.12 -26.83 5.21
N SER A 710 5.33 -25.52 5.38
CA SER A 710 5.61 -24.90 6.68
C SER A 710 4.44 -25.05 7.65
N TYR A 711 3.20 -25.00 7.17
CA TYR A 711 2.02 -25.29 7.98
C TYR A 711 2.06 -26.72 8.53
N GLU A 712 2.31 -27.73 7.70
CA GLU A 712 2.39 -29.13 8.14
C GLU A 712 3.61 -29.43 9.03
N ILE A 713 4.71 -28.67 8.90
CA ILE A 713 5.92 -28.82 9.73
C ILE A 713 5.79 -28.13 11.09
N LEU A 714 5.19 -26.93 11.14
CA LEU A 714 5.13 -26.11 12.36
C LEU A 714 3.88 -26.39 13.20
N LYS A 715 2.78 -26.84 12.61
CA LYS A 715 1.54 -27.17 13.33
C LYS A 715 1.69 -28.26 14.41
N PRO A 716 2.50 -29.32 14.23
CA PRO A 716 2.82 -30.25 15.31
C PRO A 716 3.64 -29.65 16.46
N LEU A 717 4.13 -28.41 16.32
CA LEU A 717 4.91 -27.68 17.32
C LEU A 717 4.08 -26.58 18.02
N GLU A 718 2.77 -26.43 17.73
CA GLU A 718 1.90 -25.44 18.39
C GLU A 718 1.85 -25.63 19.92
N ILE A 719 2.05 -24.54 20.67
CA ILE A 719 1.94 -24.51 22.14
C ILE A 719 0.88 -23.50 22.59
N GLU A 720 0.03 -23.90 23.55
CA GLU A 720 -1.08 -23.07 24.06
C GLU A 720 -0.59 -21.82 24.83
N THR A 721 0.60 -21.91 25.43
CA THR A 721 1.23 -20.85 26.22
C THR A 721 2.67 -20.67 25.76
N VAL A 722 3.12 -19.42 25.64
CA VAL A 722 4.52 -19.10 25.34
C VAL A 722 5.47 -19.75 26.36
N ARG A 723 6.62 -20.24 25.89
CA ARG A 723 7.67 -20.83 26.72
C ARG A 723 8.39 -19.70 27.50
N ASN A 724 8.77 -19.95 28.75
CA ASN A 724 9.32 -18.91 29.64
C ASN A 724 10.64 -18.33 29.13
N ASP A 725 11.37 -19.13 28.36
CA ASP A 725 12.63 -18.85 27.67
C ASP A 725 12.45 -18.19 26.29
N ILE A 726 11.25 -17.68 25.96
CA ILE A 726 11.01 -16.89 24.75
C ILE A 726 10.76 -15.45 25.17
N GLU A 727 11.74 -14.58 24.95
CA GLU A 727 11.61 -13.14 25.20
C GLU A 727 10.82 -12.48 24.07
N THR A 728 9.51 -12.35 24.32
CA THR A 728 8.53 -11.87 23.33
C THR A 728 8.67 -10.40 22.97
N GLY A 729 9.36 -9.61 23.80
CA GLY A 729 9.19 -8.16 23.82
C GLY A 729 7.70 -7.80 23.85
N ASN A 730 7.28 -6.95 22.92
CA ASN A 730 5.87 -6.61 22.70
C ASN A 730 5.18 -7.45 21.60
N ALA A 731 5.88 -8.40 20.96
CA ALA A 731 5.36 -9.21 19.87
C ALA A 731 4.21 -10.12 20.32
N LYS A 732 3.12 -10.11 19.55
CA LYS A 732 1.88 -10.85 19.81
C LYS A 732 1.47 -11.65 18.57
N PRO A 733 2.02 -12.86 18.37
CA PRO A 733 1.56 -13.78 17.33
C PRO A 733 0.17 -14.31 17.67
N ASP A 734 -0.52 -14.88 16.68
CA ASP A 734 -1.79 -15.59 16.90
C ASP A 734 -1.55 -17.00 17.47
N VAL A 735 -0.37 -17.57 17.21
CA VAL A 735 0.07 -18.94 17.56
C VAL A 735 1.53 -18.92 18.03
N TRP A 736 1.88 -19.69 19.06
CA TRP A 736 3.25 -19.92 19.52
C TRP A 736 3.73 -21.32 19.10
N PHE A 737 5.04 -21.49 18.90
CA PHE A 737 5.66 -22.79 18.59
C PHE A 737 6.74 -23.17 19.60
N GLU A 738 7.06 -24.47 19.69
CA GLU A 738 8.32 -24.97 20.26
C GLU A 738 9.53 -24.43 19.44
N PRO A 739 10.45 -23.64 20.05
CA PRO A 739 11.69 -23.20 19.39
C PRO A 739 12.52 -24.41 18.94
N LYS A 740 12.65 -24.58 17.62
CA LYS A 740 13.19 -25.83 17.04
C LYS A 740 13.65 -25.71 15.58
N ILE A 741 12.88 -25.02 14.74
CA ILE A 741 13.17 -24.88 13.31
C ILE A 741 13.99 -23.60 13.10
N VAL A 742 15.15 -23.71 12.46
CA VAL A 742 16.03 -22.58 12.13
C VAL A 742 15.91 -22.24 10.65
N TRP A 743 15.79 -20.96 10.33
CA TRP A 743 15.73 -20.42 8.97
C TRP A 743 16.88 -19.44 8.75
N GLU A 744 17.56 -19.56 7.61
CA GLU A 744 18.51 -18.55 7.16
C GLU A 744 17.74 -17.38 6.54
N VAL A 745 18.01 -16.17 7.02
CA VAL A 745 17.30 -14.94 6.68
C VAL A 745 18.31 -13.88 6.26
N LEU A 746 18.18 -13.35 5.05
CA LEU A 746 18.94 -12.19 4.58
C LEU A 746 18.21 -10.90 4.96
N THR A 747 18.96 -9.85 5.29
CA THR A 747 18.44 -8.51 5.61
C THR A 747 19.18 -7.45 4.79
N ALA A 748 18.53 -6.32 4.53
CA ALA A 748 19.21 -5.17 3.91
C ALA A 748 19.99 -4.34 4.96
N ASP A 749 19.38 -4.17 6.15
CA ASP A 749 19.93 -3.43 7.29
C ASP A 749 19.48 -4.07 8.61
N LEU A 750 20.12 -3.70 9.71
CA LEU A 750 19.57 -3.82 11.06
C LEU A 750 19.02 -2.45 11.52
N SER A 751 18.13 -2.47 12.51
CA SER A 751 17.35 -1.31 12.97
C SER A 751 16.98 -1.41 14.46
N LEU A 752 16.83 -0.29 15.15
CA LEU A 752 16.38 -0.29 16.55
C LEU A 752 14.86 -0.47 16.64
N SER A 753 14.40 -1.18 17.66
CA SER A 753 13.02 -1.68 17.74
C SER A 753 12.36 -1.49 19.12
N PRO A 754 11.18 -0.86 19.20
CA PRO A 754 10.32 -0.89 20.39
C PRO A 754 9.49 -2.19 20.50
N VAL A 755 9.61 -3.09 19.51
CA VAL A 755 8.80 -4.30 19.34
C VAL A 755 9.48 -5.53 19.91
N TYR A 756 10.74 -5.72 19.55
CA TYR A 756 11.47 -6.98 19.65
C TYR A 756 12.51 -6.95 20.77
N ALA A 757 12.90 -8.13 21.28
CA ALA A 757 13.79 -8.28 22.44
C ALA A 757 15.27 -8.44 22.08
N ALA A 758 15.59 -8.87 20.86
CA ALA A 758 16.95 -9.16 20.40
C ALA A 758 17.95 -8.07 20.77
N ALA A 759 19.02 -8.43 21.49
CA ALA A 759 20.10 -7.53 21.89
C ALA A 759 19.65 -6.29 22.70
N HIS A 760 18.48 -6.35 23.36
CA HIS A 760 17.97 -5.28 24.23
C HIS A 760 18.97 -4.96 25.35
N GLY A 761 19.38 -3.69 25.47
CA GLY A 761 20.38 -3.24 26.44
C GLY A 761 21.84 -3.41 26.01
N LEU A 762 22.14 -4.18 24.95
CA LEU A 762 23.51 -4.31 24.43
C LEU A 762 23.98 -3.09 23.63
N VAL A 763 23.04 -2.34 23.02
CA VAL A 763 23.34 -1.14 22.22
C VAL A 763 22.44 0.06 22.58
N ASP A 764 21.15 -0.18 22.79
CA ASP A 764 20.14 0.83 23.16
C ASP A 764 19.20 0.23 24.23
N SER A 765 18.39 1.07 24.87
CA SER A 765 17.18 0.71 25.61
C SER A 765 16.09 -0.03 24.81
N ARG A 766 16.35 -0.31 23.54
CA ARG A 766 15.49 -0.97 22.55
C ARG A 766 16.20 -2.21 22.03
N GLY A 767 15.43 -3.21 21.61
CA GLY A 767 15.99 -4.36 20.87
C GLY A 767 16.34 -3.98 19.43
N ILE A 768 16.82 -4.96 18.68
CA ILE A 768 17.23 -4.84 17.28
C ILE A 768 16.26 -5.63 16.40
N SER A 769 16.09 -5.19 15.15
CA SER A 769 15.17 -5.75 14.16
C SER A 769 15.77 -5.70 12.75
N LEU A 770 15.35 -6.64 11.91
CA LEU A 770 15.77 -6.72 10.50
C LEU A 770 14.93 -5.82 9.59
N ARG A 771 15.58 -5.15 8.63
CA ARG A 771 14.96 -4.33 7.57
C ARG A 771 14.87 -5.13 6.28
N PHE A 772 13.65 -5.31 5.77
CA PHE A 772 13.34 -6.16 4.61
C PHE A 772 13.86 -7.62 4.76
N PRO A 773 13.57 -8.34 5.87
CA PRO A 773 13.99 -9.72 6.03
C PRO A 773 13.39 -10.62 4.95
N ARG A 774 14.25 -11.41 4.29
CA ARG A 774 13.87 -12.42 3.29
C ARG A 774 14.32 -13.80 3.77
N PHE A 775 13.42 -14.77 3.72
CA PHE A 775 13.76 -16.16 3.94
C PHE A 775 14.62 -16.66 2.77
N ILE A 776 15.73 -17.34 3.07
CA ILE A 776 16.61 -17.97 2.08
C ILE A 776 16.36 -19.48 2.04
N LYS A 777 16.54 -20.16 3.17
CA LYS A 777 16.37 -21.62 3.30
C LYS A 777 16.11 -22.05 4.74
N ILE A 778 15.60 -23.27 4.91
CA ILE A 778 15.60 -23.94 6.22
C ILE A 778 17.02 -24.46 6.49
N ARG A 779 17.50 -24.32 7.72
CA ARG A 779 18.77 -24.87 8.20
C ARG A 779 18.49 -26.18 8.95
N ASP A 780 18.41 -27.29 8.22
CA ASP A 780 18.29 -28.63 8.82
C ASP A 780 19.63 -29.18 9.34
N ASP A 781 20.71 -28.43 9.10
CA ASP A 781 22.05 -28.59 9.65
C ASP A 781 22.27 -27.88 11.00
N LYS A 782 21.28 -27.13 11.51
CA LYS A 782 21.36 -26.40 12.78
C LYS A 782 20.24 -26.74 13.78
N SER A 783 20.61 -26.77 15.05
CA SER A 783 19.72 -26.73 16.20
C SER A 783 19.37 -25.29 16.61
N ALA A 784 18.34 -25.10 17.45
CA ALA A 784 17.84 -23.77 17.81
C ALA A 784 18.86 -22.95 18.62
N ASP A 785 19.68 -23.62 19.42
CA ASP A 785 20.82 -23.09 20.19
C ASP A 785 22.05 -22.75 19.33
N GLU A 786 22.09 -23.20 18.07
CA GLU A 786 23.09 -22.83 17.06
C GLU A 786 22.64 -21.65 16.17
N ALA A 787 21.52 -21.00 16.50
CA ALA A 787 21.07 -19.77 15.85
C ALA A 787 22.08 -18.60 16.02
N THR A 788 21.93 -17.56 15.21
CA THR A 788 22.69 -16.31 15.38
C THR A 788 22.40 -15.72 16.76
N SER A 789 23.46 -15.33 17.46
CA SER A 789 23.38 -14.84 18.83
C SER A 789 23.00 -13.36 18.93
N SER A 790 22.46 -12.94 20.08
CA SER A 790 22.16 -11.54 20.35
C SER A 790 23.42 -10.66 20.32
N GLU A 791 24.57 -11.22 20.67
CA GLU A 791 25.88 -10.58 20.63
C GLU A 791 26.26 -10.29 19.18
N GLN A 792 26.14 -11.28 18.29
CA GLN A 792 26.35 -11.13 16.84
C GLN A 792 25.37 -10.13 16.21
N VAL A 793 24.09 -10.14 16.61
CA VAL A 793 23.10 -9.13 16.18
C VAL A 793 23.55 -7.72 16.59
N SER A 794 24.10 -7.57 17.80
CA SER A 794 24.64 -6.30 18.28
C SER A 794 25.89 -5.86 17.51
N GLU A 795 26.81 -6.79 17.20
CA GLU A 795 28.01 -6.52 16.40
C GLU A 795 27.64 -6.08 14.98
N PHE A 796 26.71 -6.78 14.32
CA PHE A 796 26.29 -6.49 12.96
C PHE A 796 25.73 -5.06 12.86
N TYR A 797 24.85 -4.69 13.80
CA TYR A 797 24.32 -3.33 13.91
C TYR A 797 25.41 -2.29 14.24
N GLN A 798 26.34 -2.59 15.14
CA GLN A 798 27.46 -1.67 15.46
C GLN A 798 28.40 -1.44 14.26
N ARG A 799 28.66 -2.46 13.43
CA ARG A 799 29.43 -2.32 12.18
C ARG A 799 28.70 -1.40 11.19
N GLN A 800 27.39 -1.60 11.02
CA GLN A 800 26.54 -0.76 10.17
C GLN A 800 26.54 0.72 10.63
N VAL A 801 26.35 0.98 11.93
CA VAL A 801 26.40 2.35 12.50
C VAL A 801 27.79 2.98 12.40
N THR A 802 28.86 2.18 12.53
CA THR A 802 30.25 2.64 12.39
C THR A 802 30.56 3.04 10.95
N ALA A 803 30.07 2.28 9.96
CA ALA A 803 30.13 2.68 8.55
C ALA A 803 29.30 3.95 8.29
N GLY A 804 28.09 4.02 8.83
CA GLY A 804 27.21 5.20 8.78
C GLY A 804 27.66 6.42 9.60
N GLY A 805 28.79 6.34 10.31
CA GLY A 805 29.51 7.50 10.85
C GLY A 805 28.94 8.16 12.12
N LYS A 806 27.93 7.60 12.80
CA LYS A 806 27.41 8.14 14.07
C LYS A 806 28.15 7.54 15.28
N LYS A 807 28.76 8.39 16.12
CA LYS A 807 29.02 8.04 17.53
C LYS A 807 27.73 8.24 18.33
N GLY A 808 27.38 7.29 19.18
CA GLY A 808 26.10 7.27 19.88
C GLY A 808 25.90 8.42 20.87
N GLY A 809 24.66 8.94 20.94
CA GLY A 809 24.22 9.92 21.93
C GLY A 809 22.83 10.47 21.61
N GLY A 810 21.96 10.58 22.63
CA GLY A 810 20.64 11.23 22.50
C GLY A 810 19.44 10.27 22.50
N GLY A 811 19.13 9.70 23.68
CA GLY A 811 17.84 9.03 23.88
C GLY A 811 16.67 10.01 23.81
N GLY A 812 15.62 9.63 23.09
CA GLY A 812 14.36 10.37 22.98
C GLY A 812 13.23 9.40 22.67
N GLU A 813 12.05 9.63 23.25
CA GLU A 813 10.92 8.71 23.25
C GLU A 813 10.31 8.55 21.85
N ASP A 814 10.65 7.44 21.17
CA ASP A 814 10.21 7.12 19.81
C ASP A 814 8.88 6.35 19.81
N ASP A 815 7.78 7.10 19.81
CA ASP A 815 6.41 6.59 19.89
C ASP A 815 5.84 6.24 18.48
N PHE A 816 6.02 5.00 18.01
CA PHE A 816 5.27 4.49 16.85
C PHE A 816 5.02 2.97 16.83
N TRP A 817 3.82 2.58 16.39
CA TRP A 817 3.33 1.22 16.12
C TRP A 817 2.27 1.25 15.00
#